data_AF-A0A511H9J2-F1
#
_entry.id   AF-A0A511H9J2-F1
#
_cell.length_a   1.000
_cell.length_b   1.000
_cell.length_c   1.000
_cell.angle_alpha   90.00
_cell.angle_beta   90.00
_cell.angle_gamma   90.00
#
_symmetry.space_group_name_H-M   'P 1'
#
loop_
_entity.id
_entity.type
_entity.pdbx_description
1 polymer ?
#
loop_
_entity_poly.entity_id
_entity_poly.type
_entity_poly.pdbx_seq_one_letter_code
_entity_poly.pdbx_strand_id
1 'polypeptide(L)'
;MATWSPTAFVRGLASLRAFANAEPELSASARADFPTTWTDEQFPWMNATLMAWTLHGREDAEGRTAADRQLLREGQRLSRAERGLLSALAASWCSVFEVEEVRLGQGLRLRDLVLDEVLEVKERSLTTQVTRYDLIASWVMPTEDHLELVGGIVSIPRPLREHVVVAARHAFATHQQPPADDVPGRRRQARRLAPFLFTRVLELLTTERPLLNFEDEPLRLCTARFRIRHPAKVEERLRRHDGFTREGKGLYNWEGPRAAVWGSLTVEGKVLVLTTYSAQRLEKGKALLEELLGAEAEHEEDTLGPEKSVRGEPARALPDDAPPQLADAFALTLAQRAREELARGIPAWGGRSASDLVRSTEGRAQVLEWLKDWESQVSHLSDAADLLWDDLYAELGLSRDERIPLTQVYTSKEAPSLEPIRAELTTTELPEDLSLEPLPRRRAFQDAAQRKPRRKPPAPELEPGALYAFKLGPIDVGVDGRTSIYVAVTSEGEALPPVFERRDAKGLEGLARDNAELKRYCESRLARAGAAHGFASRPMPDSVTRFRAALALQMHWASVEPGLMVMPEVTEALLDATAALIRAEPWEEWTNEEVFTVHLEGAVRGTRELSVMGSGGSEFGFALFDRAGSVERMSMSGLPGGNVDVLIPDSLGVTLEDAPDWVVKTVKDVTGLPFVPDVMRVQRNTPRLGNAEELVLAAAVAQALALARPEEREVDVELKVGDLQVRVRLEIPLPLLTGSYVGKLDLLSLATRRPKASHAPTRSLPTKKVSETLLEFAKPVLDDVEDSEDPQAELFTCLALALSAWNAVVQDTWEPEKGWVERARATLTRMPRDVREMMLHDFELLVERKRRHFADDPRLLDALDIVQRPDDLGVRLAGVVTPGAWSEFVGV
;
A
#
# COMPACT_ATOMS: atom_id res chain seq x y z
N MET A 1 -5.67 -3.25 22.81
CA MET A 1 -6.42 -2.44 23.77
C MET A 1 -5.47 -1.41 24.32
N ALA A 2 -5.44 -0.24 23.69
CA ALA A 2 -4.68 0.89 24.19
C ALA A 2 -5.18 1.29 25.58
N THR A 3 -4.28 1.81 26.40
CA THR A 3 -4.55 2.20 27.80
C THR A 3 -5.59 3.33 27.91
N TRP A 4 -5.85 4.02 26.81
CA TRP A 4 -6.76 5.15 26.72
C TRP A 4 -7.88 4.89 25.72
N SER A 5 -9.06 5.47 25.96
CA SER A 5 -10.11 5.48 24.93
C SER A 5 -9.61 6.27 23.70
N PRO A 6 -10.07 5.95 22.47
CA PRO A 6 -9.56 6.58 21.25
C PRO A 6 -9.94 8.05 21.26
N THR A 7 -11.10 8.37 21.85
CA THR A 7 -11.56 9.73 22.11
C THR A 7 -10.57 10.51 22.97
N ALA A 8 -10.01 9.91 24.03
CA ALA A 8 -9.02 10.57 24.87
C ALA A 8 -7.67 10.73 24.14
N PHE A 9 -7.27 9.72 23.36
CA PHE A 9 -6.07 9.78 22.51
C PHE A 9 -6.19 10.91 21.46
N VAL A 10 -7.26 10.90 20.66
CA VAL A 10 -7.55 11.89 19.61
C VAL A 10 -7.69 13.30 20.19
N ARG A 11 -8.40 13.47 21.31
CA ARG A 11 -8.55 14.80 21.94
C ARG A 11 -7.24 15.31 22.53
N GLY A 12 -6.49 14.46 23.22
CA GLY A 12 -5.20 14.84 23.78
C GLY A 12 -4.22 15.24 22.67
N LEU A 13 -4.15 14.45 21.59
CA LEU A 13 -3.30 14.75 20.44
C LEU A 13 -3.76 16.01 19.69
N ALA A 14 -5.07 16.20 19.49
CA ALA A 14 -5.62 17.41 18.88
C ALA A 14 -5.34 18.66 19.73
N SER A 15 -5.41 18.53 21.06
CA SER A 15 -5.06 19.59 22.00
C SER A 15 -3.58 19.96 21.90
N LEU A 16 -2.69 18.98 21.79
CA LEU A 16 -1.26 19.20 21.57
C LEU A 16 -0.96 19.83 20.20
N ARG A 17 -1.60 19.35 19.14
CA ARG A 17 -1.46 19.95 17.80
C ARG A 17 -1.93 21.39 17.78
N ALA A 18 -3.07 21.69 18.41
CA ALA A 18 -3.56 23.06 18.55
C ALA A 18 -2.60 23.94 19.36
N PHE A 19 -2.01 23.40 20.44
CA PHE A 19 -0.99 24.09 21.22
C PHE A 19 0.26 24.39 20.37
N ALA A 20 0.78 23.40 19.64
CA ALA A 20 1.95 23.58 18.79
C ALA A 20 1.70 24.55 17.63
N ASN A 21 0.51 24.52 17.01
CA ASN A 21 0.12 25.46 15.96
C ASN A 21 -0.05 26.89 16.48
N ALA A 22 -0.40 27.05 17.76
CA ALA A 22 -0.47 28.36 18.41
C ALA A 22 0.92 28.92 18.78
N GLU A 23 1.99 28.13 18.63
CA GLU A 23 3.37 28.53 18.89
C GLU A 23 4.26 28.32 17.65
N PRO A 24 4.25 29.26 16.68
CA PRO A 24 5.00 29.13 15.44
C PRO A 24 6.51 28.90 15.65
N GLU A 25 7.08 29.49 16.70
CA GLU A 25 8.49 29.32 17.07
C GLU A 25 8.83 27.88 17.47
N LEU A 26 7.90 27.15 18.10
CA LEU A 26 8.09 25.74 18.46
C LEU A 26 8.20 24.88 17.19
N SER A 27 7.27 25.07 16.25
CA SER A 27 7.24 24.33 14.98
C SER A 27 8.46 24.66 14.12
N ALA A 28 8.84 25.93 14.03
CA ALA A 28 10.04 26.36 13.30
C ALA A 28 11.33 25.79 13.91
N SER A 29 11.46 25.82 15.24
CA SER A 29 12.64 25.29 15.91
C SER A 29 12.73 23.76 15.83
N ALA A 30 11.59 23.07 15.95
CA ALA A 30 11.53 21.62 15.76
C ALA A 30 11.89 21.23 14.32
N ARG A 31 11.43 22.01 13.32
CA ARG A 31 11.80 21.81 11.92
C ARG A 31 13.29 22.01 11.67
N ALA A 32 13.92 22.95 12.37
CA ALA A 32 15.36 23.24 12.26
C ALA A 32 16.26 22.12 12.82
N ASP A 33 15.73 21.26 13.70
CA ASP A 33 16.45 20.10 14.24
C ASP A 33 16.56 18.95 13.20
N PHE A 34 15.81 19.01 12.09
CA PHE A 34 15.76 18.01 11.02
C PHE A 34 16.33 18.53 9.69
N PRO A 35 16.70 17.66 8.73
CA PRO A 35 17.27 18.06 7.43
C PRO A 35 16.37 19.02 6.65
N THR A 36 16.93 19.94 5.87
CA THR A 36 16.13 20.99 5.19
C THR A 36 15.15 20.46 4.14
N THR A 37 15.35 19.26 3.60
CA THR A 37 14.47 18.64 2.60
C THR A 37 14.44 17.11 2.75
N TRP A 38 13.29 16.52 2.47
CA TRP A 38 13.05 15.09 2.18
C TRP A 38 11.81 14.99 1.29
N THR A 39 11.65 13.87 0.59
CA THR A 39 10.47 13.61 -0.26
C THR A 39 9.43 12.86 0.55
N ASP A 40 8.24 13.44 0.74
CA ASP A 40 7.17 12.85 1.55
C ASP A 40 6.68 11.51 0.99
N GLU A 41 6.64 11.35 -0.33
CA GLU A 41 6.28 10.10 -1.01
C GLU A 41 7.30 8.98 -0.79
N GLN A 42 8.58 9.34 -0.61
CA GLN A 42 9.67 8.37 -0.48
C GLN A 42 10.02 8.07 0.99
N PHE A 43 9.84 9.05 1.88
CA PHE A 43 10.17 8.96 3.30
C PHE A 43 9.03 9.50 4.19
N PRO A 44 7.80 8.95 4.09
CA PRO A 44 6.63 9.46 4.81
C PRO A 44 6.79 9.45 6.33
N TRP A 45 7.62 8.53 6.85
CA TRP A 45 7.97 8.45 8.28
C TRP A 45 8.70 9.71 8.80
N MET A 46 9.34 10.53 7.94
CA MET A 46 10.01 11.76 8.37
C MET A 46 9.03 12.80 8.94
N ASN A 47 7.87 12.97 8.31
CA ASN A 47 6.83 13.89 8.79
C ASN A 47 6.22 13.41 10.11
N ALA A 48 5.94 12.11 10.21
CA ALA A 48 5.40 11.51 11.44
C ALA A 48 6.36 11.69 12.63
N THR A 49 7.65 11.48 12.37
CA THR A 49 8.71 11.68 13.36
C THR A 49 8.92 13.14 13.73
N LEU A 50 8.92 14.06 12.76
CA LEU A 50 9.00 15.51 13.03
C LEU A 50 7.83 15.95 13.91
N MET A 51 6.62 15.46 13.63
CA MET A 51 5.45 15.73 14.45
C MET A 51 5.62 15.19 15.87
N ALA A 52 6.06 13.94 16.03
CA ALA A 52 6.35 13.35 17.35
C ALA A 52 7.40 14.17 18.12
N TRP A 53 8.48 14.56 17.44
CA TRP A 53 9.51 15.45 18.00
C TRP A 53 8.91 16.77 18.47
N THR A 54 8.11 17.43 17.63
CA THR A 54 7.48 18.73 17.93
C THR A 54 6.54 18.64 19.14
N LEU A 55 5.73 17.57 19.23
CA LEU A 55 4.67 17.46 20.24
C LEU A 55 5.17 16.95 21.59
N HIS A 56 6.14 16.03 21.61
CA HIS A 56 6.54 15.37 22.86
C HIS A 56 8.03 14.98 22.93
N GLY A 57 8.81 15.29 21.89
CA GLY A 57 10.25 15.04 21.87
C GLY A 57 11.11 16.20 22.33
N ARG A 58 10.83 17.38 21.77
CA ARG A 58 11.62 18.60 21.90
C ARG A 58 11.32 19.30 23.21
N GLU A 59 12.37 19.74 23.90
CA GLU A 59 12.28 20.43 25.17
C GLU A 59 12.55 21.94 25.01
N ASP A 60 11.89 22.75 25.84
CA ASP A 60 12.23 24.16 26.01
C ASP A 60 13.49 24.35 26.88
N ALA A 61 13.86 25.61 27.14
CA ALA A 61 15.02 25.94 27.97
C ALA A 61 14.88 25.44 29.42
N GLU A 62 13.66 25.26 29.91
CA GLU A 62 13.35 24.70 31.22
C GLU A 62 13.24 23.17 31.22
N GLY A 63 13.51 22.52 30.07
CA GLY A 63 13.52 21.08 29.94
C GLY A 63 12.14 20.43 29.78
N ARG A 64 11.11 21.21 29.41
CA ARG A 64 9.72 20.78 29.27
C ARG A 64 9.34 20.58 27.81
N THR A 65 8.65 19.48 27.51
CA THR A 65 8.09 19.22 26.18
C THR A 65 6.81 20.03 25.92
N ALA A 66 6.32 20.07 24.67
CA ALA A 66 5.03 20.68 24.40
C ALA A 66 3.89 19.96 25.17
N ALA A 67 4.00 18.64 25.36
CA ALA A 67 3.12 17.87 26.24
C ALA A 67 3.18 18.32 27.70
N ASP A 68 4.37 18.54 28.27
CA ASP A 68 4.53 19.09 29.62
C ASP A 68 3.93 20.50 29.75
N ARG A 69 4.19 21.37 28.77
CA ARG A 69 3.71 22.75 28.78
C ARG A 69 2.20 22.82 28.65
N GLN A 70 1.60 21.94 27.84
CA GLN A 70 0.15 21.83 27.72
C GLN A 70 -0.50 21.27 28.99
N LEU A 71 0.13 20.28 29.63
CA LEU A 71 -0.28 19.80 30.96
C LEU A 71 -0.26 20.91 32.01
N LEU A 72 0.76 21.77 32.01
CA LEU A 72 0.85 22.89 32.94
C LEU A 72 -0.22 23.96 32.67
N ARG A 73 -0.51 24.23 31.39
CA ARG A 73 -1.45 25.28 30.97
C ARG A 73 -2.91 24.90 31.17
N GLU A 74 -3.31 23.72 30.71
CA GLU A 74 -4.71 23.28 30.65
C GLU A 74 -4.99 22.05 31.51
N GLY A 75 -4.03 21.52 32.26
CA GLY A 75 -4.15 20.26 32.99
C GLY A 75 -5.34 20.16 33.94
N GLN A 76 -5.78 21.28 34.54
CA GLN A 76 -6.99 21.29 35.39
C GLN A 76 -8.30 21.17 34.59
N ARG A 77 -8.28 21.54 33.30
CA ARG A 77 -9.41 21.43 32.36
C ARG A 77 -9.42 20.12 31.59
N LEU A 78 -8.29 19.40 31.55
CA LEU A 78 -8.15 18.09 30.92
C LEU A 78 -8.72 16.98 31.82
N SER A 79 -9.39 16.02 31.20
CA SER A 79 -9.84 14.80 31.87
C SER A 79 -8.66 13.99 32.42
N ARG A 80 -8.92 13.04 33.33
CA ARG A 80 -7.89 12.13 33.85
C ARG A 80 -7.20 11.34 32.74
N ALA A 81 -7.95 10.89 31.73
CA ALA A 81 -7.41 10.14 30.60
C ALA A 81 -6.54 11.01 29.67
N GLU A 82 -6.97 12.25 29.37
CA GLU A 82 -6.17 13.19 28.58
C GLU A 82 -4.88 13.59 29.33
N ARG A 83 -4.95 13.82 30.65
CA ARG A 83 -3.75 14.04 31.46
C ARG A 83 -2.82 12.84 31.44
N GLY A 84 -3.35 11.63 31.62
CA GLY A 84 -2.57 10.40 31.57
C GLY A 84 -1.87 10.21 30.24
N LEU A 85 -2.55 10.48 29.13
CA LEU A 85 -1.96 10.46 27.79
C LEU A 85 -0.85 11.49 27.64
N LEU A 86 -1.10 12.76 27.99
CA LEU A 86 -0.06 13.80 27.85
C LEU A 86 1.15 13.51 28.73
N SER A 87 0.95 12.93 29.93
CA SER A 87 2.03 12.50 30.80
C SER A 87 2.81 11.33 30.20
N ALA A 88 2.12 10.37 29.56
CA ALA A 88 2.75 9.27 28.86
C ALA A 88 3.56 9.75 27.64
N LEU A 89 3.00 10.64 26.82
CA LEU A 89 3.70 11.27 25.70
C LEU A 89 4.91 12.08 26.21
N ALA A 90 4.75 12.87 27.27
CA ALA A 90 5.86 13.61 27.90
C ALA A 90 6.94 12.68 28.51
N ALA A 91 6.62 11.43 28.81
CA ALA A 91 7.55 10.40 29.28
C ALA A 91 8.07 9.48 28.16
N SER A 92 7.61 9.67 26.92
CA SER A 92 8.05 8.86 25.77
C SER A 92 9.51 9.10 25.43
N TRP A 93 10.13 8.09 24.82
CA TRP A 93 11.49 8.16 24.30
C TRP A 93 11.58 7.51 22.92
N CYS A 94 12.58 7.91 22.16
CA CYS A 94 12.90 7.34 20.86
C CYS A 94 14.17 6.51 20.98
N SER A 95 14.20 5.35 20.33
CA SER A 95 15.40 4.51 20.27
C SER A 95 15.42 3.64 19.01
N VAL A 96 16.46 2.82 18.90
CA VAL A 96 16.61 1.75 17.91
C VAL A 96 16.36 0.43 18.59
N PHE A 97 15.49 -0.39 18.03
CA PHE A 97 15.05 -1.66 18.58
C PHE A 97 15.37 -2.81 17.64
N GLU A 98 15.84 -3.93 18.20
CA GLU A 98 15.83 -5.24 17.54
C GLU A 98 14.60 -6.03 17.97
N VAL A 99 13.90 -6.62 17.01
CA VAL A 99 12.77 -7.51 17.29
C VAL A 99 13.32 -8.87 17.76
N GLU A 100 13.18 -9.17 19.06
CA GLU A 100 13.57 -10.47 19.61
C GLU A 100 12.48 -11.53 19.39
N GLU A 101 11.21 -11.14 19.46
CA GLU A 101 10.07 -12.05 19.35
C GLU A 101 8.85 -11.30 18.79
N VAL A 102 8.11 -11.97 17.90
CA VAL A 102 6.84 -11.48 17.36
C VAL A 102 5.71 -12.36 17.89
N ARG A 103 4.80 -11.78 18.67
CA ARG A 103 3.56 -12.45 19.11
C ARG A 103 2.42 -11.88 18.28
N LEU A 104 2.11 -12.58 17.18
CA LEU A 104 1.14 -12.13 16.17
C LEU A 104 -0.16 -11.62 16.80
N GLY A 105 -0.53 -10.36 16.48
CA GLY A 105 -1.72 -9.68 16.97
C GLY A 105 -1.73 -9.31 18.46
N GLN A 106 -0.62 -9.53 19.18
CA GLN A 106 -0.50 -9.28 20.62
C GLN A 106 0.56 -8.23 20.96
N GLY A 107 1.78 -8.40 20.45
CA GLY A 107 2.89 -7.52 20.81
C GLY A 107 4.23 -7.99 20.29
N LEU A 108 5.22 -7.17 20.59
CA LEU A 108 6.61 -7.38 20.22
C LEU A 108 7.46 -7.42 21.48
N ARG A 109 8.41 -8.35 21.50
CA ARG A 109 9.53 -8.28 22.43
C ARG A 109 10.67 -7.56 21.73
N LEU A 110 10.98 -6.36 22.21
CA LEU A 110 11.97 -5.48 21.61
C LEU A 110 13.19 -5.36 22.50
N ARG A 111 14.38 -5.42 21.91
CA ARG A 111 15.64 -5.05 22.59
C ARG A 111 16.04 -3.64 22.18
N ASP A 112 16.03 -2.72 23.14
CA ASP A 112 16.52 -1.35 22.96
C ASP A 112 18.05 -1.36 22.81
N LEU A 113 18.54 -1.07 21.61
CA LEU A 113 19.95 -1.15 21.27
C LEU A 113 20.78 0.03 21.79
N VAL A 114 20.12 1.09 22.29
CA VAL A 114 20.78 2.24 22.91
C VAL A 114 20.83 2.06 24.42
N LEU A 115 19.69 1.74 25.03
CA LEU A 115 19.56 1.60 26.48
C LEU A 115 20.00 0.22 27.01
N ASP A 116 20.09 -0.79 26.14
CA ASP A 116 20.32 -2.21 26.47
C ASP A 116 19.23 -2.78 27.41
N GLU A 117 17.98 -2.37 27.16
CA GLU A 117 16.77 -2.80 27.87
C GLU A 117 15.93 -3.73 27.00
N VAL A 118 15.21 -4.68 27.60
CA VAL A 118 14.21 -5.49 26.90
C VAL A 118 12.83 -5.00 27.27
N LEU A 119 12.03 -4.72 26.25
CA LEU A 119 10.73 -4.11 26.34
C LEU A 119 9.69 -5.09 25.80
N GLU A 120 8.63 -5.30 26.56
CA GLU A 120 7.42 -5.96 26.08
C GLU A 120 6.45 -4.86 25.67
N VAL A 121 6.21 -4.75 24.36
CA VAL A 121 5.41 -3.69 23.77
C VAL A 121 4.12 -4.28 23.22
N LYS A 122 2.98 -3.70 23.59
CA LYS A 122 1.72 -4.05 22.95
C LYS A 122 1.65 -3.34 21.61
N GLU A 123 1.62 -4.15 20.57
CA GLU A 123 1.61 -3.73 19.18
C GLU A 123 0.85 -4.84 18.42
N ARG A 124 0.03 -4.47 17.43
CA ARG A 124 -0.72 -5.46 16.64
C ARG A 124 -0.40 -5.40 15.15
N SER A 125 -0.35 -4.21 14.57
CA SER A 125 -0.26 -4.03 13.13
C SER A 125 1.15 -4.34 12.63
N LEU A 126 2.18 -3.86 13.32
CA LEU A 126 3.58 -4.13 13.03
C LEU A 126 3.92 -5.61 13.18
N THR A 127 3.24 -6.38 14.04
CA THR A 127 3.47 -7.84 14.17
C THR A 127 3.23 -8.66 12.89
N THR A 128 2.58 -8.07 11.88
CA THR A 128 2.39 -8.68 10.55
C THR A 128 3.43 -8.24 9.52
N GLN A 129 4.26 -7.25 9.88
CA GLN A 129 5.19 -6.55 8.98
C GLN A 129 6.65 -6.76 9.38
N VAL A 130 6.90 -7.15 10.63
CA VAL A 130 8.25 -7.44 11.12
C VAL A 130 8.37 -8.90 11.50
N THR A 131 9.57 -9.45 11.31
CA THR A 131 9.97 -10.76 11.77
C THR A 131 11.09 -10.64 12.81
N ARG A 132 11.49 -11.78 13.38
CA ARG A 132 12.63 -11.86 14.30
C ARG A 132 13.87 -11.29 13.62
N TYR A 133 14.62 -10.50 14.38
CA TYR A 133 15.83 -9.77 13.97
C TYR A 133 15.61 -8.57 13.06
N ASP A 134 14.38 -8.15 12.77
CA ASP A 134 14.20 -6.84 12.16
C ASP A 134 14.65 -5.72 13.10
N LEU A 135 15.16 -4.65 12.51
CA LEU A 135 15.57 -3.45 13.21
C LEU A 135 14.60 -2.32 12.89
N ILE A 136 14.12 -1.65 13.94
CA ILE A 136 13.22 -0.51 13.80
C ILE A 136 13.71 0.67 14.63
N ALA A 137 13.51 1.90 14.15
CA ALA A 137 13.56 3.08 15.01
C ALA A 137 12.13 3.63 15.19
N SER A 138 11.75 3.88 16.44
CA SER A 138 10.40 4.27 16.82
C SER A 138 10.38 5.00 18.16
N TRP A 139 9.27 5.65 18.47
CA TRP A 139 8.99 6.11 19.83
C TRP A 139 8.31 5.01 20.63
N VAL A 140 8.70 4.89 21.90
CA VAL A 140 8.03 4.07 22.91
C VAL A 140 7.41 5.00 23.94
N MET A 141 6.15 4.74 24.25
CA MET A 141 5.37 5.50 25.20
C MET A 141 5.01 4.61 26.40
N PRO A 142 5.36 5.01 27.62
CA PRO A 142 4.99 4.28 28.82
C PRO A 142 3.54 4.60 29.23
N THR A 143 2.72 3.57 29.35
CA THR A 143 1.35 3.69 29.85
C THR A 143 1.27 3.27 31.32
N GLU A 144 0.06 3.21 31.91
CA GLU A 144 -0.09 2.79 33.32
C GLU A 144 0.34 1.32 33.53
N ASP A 145 0.11 0.43 32.57
CA ASP A 145 0.30 -1.03 32.71
C ASP A 145 1.18 -1.67 31.62
N HIS A 146 1.52 -0.97 30.54
CA HIS A 146 2.32 -1.51 29.45
C HIS A 146 3.08 -0.44 28.65
N LEU A 147 3.79 -0.88 27.61
CA LEU A 147 4.47 -0.01 26.64
C LEU A 147 3.74 -0.09 25.30
N GLU A 148 3.63 1.04 24.61
CA GLU A 148 3.06 1.14 23.26
C GLU A 148 4.06 1.84 22.32
N LEU A 149 4.05 1.52 21.02
CA LEU A 149 4.77 2.30 20.00
C LEU A 149 3.91 3.49 19.57
N VAL A 150 4.54 4.64 19.27
CA VAL A 150 3.86 5.84 18.80
C VAL A 150 4.70 6.59 17.75
N GLY A 151 4.08 7.44 16.95
CA GLY A 151 4.77 8.22 15.92
C GLY A 151 5.15 7.39 14.69
N GLY A 152 6.13 7.87 13.93
CA GLY A 152 6.64 7.16 12.75
C GLY A 152 7.55 6.01 13.16
N ILE A 153 7.35 4.85 12.51
CA ILE A 153 8.23 3.68 12.61
C ILE A 153 9.04 3.61 11.32
N VAL A 154 10.35 3.45 11.44
CA VAL A 154 11.23 3.22 10.28
C VAL A 154 11.93 1.88 10.42
N SER A 155 11.79 1.04 9.41
CA SER A 155 12.58 -0.20 9.29
C SER A 155 13.99 0.13 8.84
N ILE A 156 14.97 -0.39 9.56
CA ILE A 156 16.39 -0.21 9.28
C ILE A 156 16.88 -1.50 8.62
N PRO A 157 17.30 -1.46 7.35
CA PRO A 157 17.93 -2.61 6.72
C PRO A 157 19.07 -3.16 7.59
N ARG A 158 19.08 -4.47 7.83
CA ARG A 158 20.07 -5.14 8.68
C ARG A 158 21.53 -4.77 8.34
N PRO A 159 21.95 -4.62 7.06
CA PRO A 159 23.31 -4.17 6.72
C PRO A 159 23.69 -2.78 7.25
N LEU A 160 22.70 -1.95 7.60
CA LEU A 160 22.89 -0.62 8.16
C LEU A 160 22.96 -0.61 9.69
N ARG A 161 22.75 -1.77 10.35
CA ARG A 161 22.71 -1.94 11.81
C ARG A 161 23.86 -1.24 12.52
N GLU A 162 25.09 -1.59 12.17
CA GLU A 162 26.28 -1.06 12.84
C GLU A 162 26.37 0.47 12.69
N HIS A 163 26.09 0.99 11.49
CA HIS A 163 26.15 2.41 11.17
C HIS A 163 25.12 3.24 11.93
N VAL A 164 23.96 2.65 12.26
CA VAL A 164 22.90 3.31 13.02
C VAL A 164 23.12 3.14 14.52
N VAL A 165 23.36 1.91 14.98
CA VAL A 165 23.43 1.58 16.40
C VAL A 165 24.69 2.14 17.06
N VAL A 166 25.87 2.01 16.43
CA VAL A 166 27.11 2.59 16.97
C VAL A 166 26.98 4.11 17.06
N ALA A 167 26.45 4.75 16.01
CA ALA A 167 26.23 6.18 15.98
C ALA A 167 25.28 6.64 17.10
N ALA A 168 24.16 5.94 17.28
CA ALA A 168 23.19 6.24 18.34
C ALA A 168 23.79 6.05 19.75
N ARG A 169 24.53 4.96 19.98
CA ARG A 169 25.20 4.68 21.26
C ARG A 169 26.30 5.69 21.58
N HIS A 170 27.08 6.08 20.57
CA HIS A 170 28.10 7.12 20.72
C HIS A 170 27.45 8.46 21.07
N ALA A 171 26.41 8.88 20.33
CA ALA A 171 25.68 10.11 20.62
C ALA A 171 25.05 10.12 22.02
N PHE A 172 24.55 8.96 22.47
CA PHE A 172 24.07 8.75 23.84
C PHE A 172 25.18 8.91 24.88
N ALA A 173 26.40 8.43 24.60
CA ALA A 173 27.54 8.47 25.51
C ALA A 173 28.24 9.83 25.61
N THR A 174 28.16 10.66 24.58
CA THR A 174 28.82 11.99 24.53
C THR A 174 28.26 12.99 25.56
N HIS A 175 27.03 12.79 26.02
CA HIS A 175 26.40 13.64 27.04
C HIS A 175 26.56 13.02 28.44
N GLN A 176 26.64 13.85 29.48
CA GLN A 176 26.76 13.38 30.86
C GLN A 176 25.57 12.46 31.20
N GLN A 177 25.86 11.17 31.32
CA GLN A 177 24.83 10.16 31.51
C GLN A 177 24.24 10.27 32.92
N PRO A 178 22.91 10.22 33.04
CA PRO A 178 22.27 9.97 34.32
C PRO A 178 22.78 8.66 34.92
N PRO A 179 22.78 8.54 36.26
CA PRO A 179 23.08 7.28 36.93
C PRO A 179 22.31 6.10 36.34
N ALA A 180 22.88 4.89 36.39
CA ALA A 180 22.25 3.71 35.78
C ALA A 180 20.88 3.37 36.39
N ASP A 181 20.66 3.77 37.65
CA ASP A 181 19.40 3.66 38.39
C ASP A 181 18.38 4.77 38.07
N ASP A 182 18.78 5.85 37.39
CA ASP A 182 17.87 6.91 36.91
C ASP A 182 17.28 6.57 35.54
N VAL A 183 16.40 5.58 35.51
CA VAL A 183 15.69 5.13 34.29
C VAL A 183 14.96 6.29 33.57
N PRO A 184 14.19 7.17 34.26
CA PRO A 184 13.54 8.30 33.60
C PRO A 184 14.52 9.30 32.99
N GLY A 185 15.62 9.61 33.68
CA GLY A 185 16.68 10.47 33.16
C GLY A 185 17.32 9.89 31.90
N ARG A 186 17.61 8.59 31.88
CA ARG A 186 18.19 7.90 30.72
C ARG A 186 17.26 7.90 29.52
N ARG A 187 15.97 7.61 29.71
CA ARG A 187 14.95 7.68 28.65
C ARG A 187 14.79 9.09 28.10
N ARG A 188 14.82 10.10 28.98
CA ARG A 188 14.83 11.52 28.59
C ARG A 188 16.07 11.90 27.77
N GLN A 189 17.22 11.31 28.05
CA GLN A 189 18.42 11.49 27.23
C GLN A 189 18.29 10.79 25.87
N ALA A 190 17.77 9.55 25.83
CA ALA A 190 17.54 8.82 24.58
C ALA A 190 16.56 9.56 23.65
N ARG A 191 15.48 10.13 24.21
CA ARG A 191 14.53 10.99 23.49
C ARG A 191 15.22 12.08 22.66
N ARG A 192 16.24 12.74 23.22
CA ARG A 192 16.95 13.85 22.55
C ARG A 192 17.75 13.41 21.32
N LEU A 193 17.96 12.10 21.15
CA LEU A 193 18.65 11.55 19.99
C LEU A 193 17.76 11.46 18.75
N ALA A 194 16.43 11.63 18.88
CA ALA A 194 15.51 11.40 17.77
C ALA A 194 15.91 12.13 16.47
N PRO A 195 16.16 13.46 16.45
CA PRO A 195 16.50 14.13 15.19
C PRO A 195 17.79 13.60 14.57
N PHE A 196 18.81 13.33 15.39
CA PHE A 196 20.07 12.72 14.95
C PHE A 196 19.84 11.32 14.36
N LEU A 197 19.08 10.47 15.06
CA LEU A 197 18.83 9.10 14.65
C LEU A 197 18.11 9.02 13.30
N PHE A 198 17.01 9.76 13.15
CA PHE A 198 16.22 9.75 11.92
C PHE A 198 16.95 10.42 10.76
N THR A 199 17.71 11.48 11.01
CA THR A 199 18.62 12.07 10.01
C THR A 199 19.65 11.04 9.56
N ARG A 200 20.25 10.30 10.49
CA ARG A 200 21.25 9.29 10.17
C ARG A 200 20.68 8.15 9.34
N VAL A 201 19.47 7.70 9.65
CA VAL A 201 18.76 6.68 8.84
C VAL A 201 18.47 7.22 7.44
N LEU A 202 17.96 8.45 7.33
CA LEU A 202 17.70 9.09 6.04
C LEU A 202 18.97 9.21 5.19
N GLU A 203 20.08 9.67 5.78
CA GLU A 203 21.39 9.75 5.11
C GLU A 203 21.80 8.38 4.55
N LEU A 204 21.69 7.33 5.37
CA LEU A 204 22.12 5.98 4.97
C LEU A 204 21.24 5.38 3.86
N LEU A 205 19.94 5.69 3.85
CA LEU A 205 19.00 5.24 2.82
C LEU A 205 19.15 6.02 1.50
N THR A 206 19.55 7.29 1.58
CA THR A 206 19.73 8.16 0.41
C THR A 206 21.13 8.09 -0.19
N THR A 207 22.12 7.58 0.55
CA THR A 207 23.49 7.41 0.06
C THR A 207 23.57 6.27 -0.95
N GLU A 208 23.96 6.58 -2.19
CA GLU A 208 24.28 5.59 -3.21
C GLU A 208 25.56 4.83 -2.84
N ARG A 209 25.48 3.49 -2.82
CA ARG A 209 26.61 2.60 -2.51
C ARG A 209 26.92 1.73 -3.73
N PRO A 210 28.19 1.59 -4.14
CA PRO A 210 28.52 0.70 -5.24
C PRO A 210 28.13 -0.75 -4.88
N LEU A 211 27.49 -1.45 -5.81
CA LEU A 211 27.36 -2.89 -5.75
C LEU A 211 28.75 -3.49 -5.87
N LEU A 212 29.13 -4.33 -4.92
CA LEU A 212 30.42 -5.02 -4.95
C LEU A 212 30.23 -6.46 -5.45
N ASN A 213 31.22 -6.99 -6.16
CA ASN A 213 31.30 -8.41 -6.48
C ASN A 213 31.82 -9.21 -5.26
N PHE A 214 31.90 -10.54 -5.38
CA PHE A 214 32.42 -11.42 -4.31
C PHE A 214 33.91 -11.20 -3.95
N GLU A 215 34.61 -10.33 -4.67
CA GLU A 215 36.00 -9.91 -4.43
C GLU A 215 36.06 -8.45 -3.94
N ASP A 216 34.93 -7.91 -3.45
CA ASP A 216 34.77 -6.54 -2.93
C ASP A 216 35.05 -5.41 -3.94
N GLU A 217 34.95 -5.68 -5.25
CA GLU A 217 35.16 -4.69 -6.31
C GLU A 217 33.84 -4.13 -6.87
N PRO A 218 33.76 -2.81 -7.16
CA PRO A 218 32.58 -2.21 -7.79
C PRO A 218 32.17 -2.91 -9.09
N LEU A 219 30.90 -3.29 -9.14
CA LEU A 219 30.29 -3.94 -10.26
C LEU A 219 30.01 -2.91 -11.34
N ARG A 220 30.70 -3.01 -12.47
CA ARG A 220 30.54 -2.09 -13.60
C ARG A 220 30.73 -2.84 -14.91
N LEU A 221 29.95 -2.51 -15.93
CA LEU A 221 30.11 -3.15 -17.24
C LEU A 221 31.45 -2.69 -17.84
N CYS A 222 32.36 -3.62 -18.05
CA CYS A 222 33.67 -3.39 -18.63
C CYS A 222 33.74 -4.14 -19.95
N THR A 223 34.20 -3.50 -21.02
CA THR A 223 34.44 -4.17 -22.29
C THR A 223 35.83 -3.87 -22.81
N ALA A 224 36.50 -4.87 -23.37
CA ALA A 224 37.77 -4.75 -24.08
C ALA A 224 37.57 -5.26 -25.49
N ARG A 225 37.84 -4.41 -26.48
CA ARG A 225 37.68 -4.71 -27.89
C ARG A 225 39.03 -5.05 -28.51
N PHE A 226 39.06 -6.12 -29.29
CA PHE A 226 40.23 -6.59 -30.01
C PHE A 226 39.91 -6.75 -31.50
N ARG A 227 40.86 -6.35 -32.35
CA ARG A 227 40.87 -6.67 -33.78
C ARG A 227 41.59 -7.98 -34.03
N ILE A 228 40.87 -8.92 -34.64
CA ILE A 228 41.35 -10.26 -34.96
C ILE A 228 41.82 -10.33 -36.42
N ARG A 229 42.95 -11.02 -36.65
CA ARG A 229 43.47 -11.27 -38.01
C ARG A 229 42.77 -12.46 -38.68
N HIS A 230 42.68 -13.58 -37.97
CA HIS A 230 42.11 -14.84 -38.48
C HIS A 230 41.06 -15.40 -37.51
N PRO A 231 39.76 -15.09 -37.71
CA PRO A 231 38.68 -15.45 -36.77
C PRO A 231 38.61 -16.94 -36.47
N ALA A 232 38.74 -17.80 -37.50
CA ALA A 232 38.71 -19.25 -37.33
C ALA A 232 39.85 -19.79 -36.44
N LYS A 233 41.02 -19.15 -36.43
CA LYS A 233 42.13 -19.55 -35.55
C LYS A 233 41.88 -19.11 -34.11
N VAL A 234 41.31 -17.93 -33.92
CA VAL A 234 40.97 -17.42 -32.58
C VAL A 234 39.88 -18.28 -31.95
N GLU A 235 38.80 -18.59 -32.69
CA GLU A 235 37.75 -19.49 -32.20
C GLU A 235 38.29 -20.89 -31.85
N GLU A 236 39.21 -21.45 -32.65
CA GLU A 236 39.80 -22.76 -32.33
C GLU A 236 40.68 -22.72 -31.08
N ARG A 237 41.38 -21.61 -30.80
CA ARG A 237 42.17 -21.46 -29.57
C ARG A 237 41.30 -21.25 -28.34
N LEU A 238 40.25 -20.45 -28.45
CA LEU A 238 39.25 -20.29 -27.37
C LEU A 238 38.60 -21.63 -27.03
N ARG A 239 38.21 -22.41 -28.04
CA ARG A 239 37.57 -23.74 -27.86
C ARG A 239 38.47 -24.79 -27.18
N ARG A 240 39.80 -24.65 -27.28
CA ARG A 240 40.76 -25.60 -26.69
C ARG A 240 41.21 -25.24 -25.28
N HIS A 241 40.85 -24.05 -24.80
CA HIS A 241 41.31 -23.57 -23.50
C HIS A 241 40.27 -23.91 -22.43
N ASP A 242 40.68 -24.60 -21.38
CA ASP A 242 39.79 -25.15 -20.35
C ASP A 242 39.00 -24.09 -19.56
N GLY A 243 39.44 -22.83 -19.60
CA GLY A 243 38.72 -21.69 -19.01
C GLY A 243 37.60 -21.10 -19.86
N PHE A 244 37.38 -21.55 -21.11
CA PHE A 244 36.34 -21.01 -21.98
C PHE A 244 35.33 -22.09 -22.42
N THR A 245 34.06 -21.84 -22.15
CA THR A 245 32.95 -22.73 -22.55
C THR A 245 32.12 -22.09 -23.64
N ARG A 246 31.79 -22.84 -24.69
CA ARG A 246 31.02 -22.32 -25.82
C ARG A 246 29.52 -22.41 -25.56
N GLU A 247 28.87 -21.25 -25.50
CA GLU A 247 27.41 -21.13 -25.30
C GLU A 247 26.63 -20.98 -26.62
N GLY A 248 27.31 -20.54 -27.69
CA GLY A 248 26.64 -20.28 -28.96
C GLY A 248 27.60 -20.06 -30.13
N LYS A 249 27.06 -19.63 -31.27
CA LYS A 249 27.87 -19.28 -32.43
C LYS A 249 28.62 -17.98 -32.15
N GLY A 250 29.94 -18.05 -32.00
CA GLY A 250 30.79 -16.90 -31.69
C GLY A 250 30.74 -16.44 -30.24
N LEU A 251 29.99 -17.11 -29.35
CA LEU A 251 29.83 -16.73 -27.95
C LEU A 251 30.50 -17.75 -27.02
N TYR A 252 31.36 -17.26 -26.13
CA TYR A 252 32.08 -18.04 -25.14
C TYR A 252 31.94 -17.43 -23.74
N ASN A 253 31.73 -18.25 -22.72
CA ASN A 253 31.81 -17.87 -21.32
C ASN A 253 33.22 -18.09 -20.81
N TRP A 254 33.76 -17.11 -20.07
CA TRP A 254 34.99 -17.25 -19.31
C TRP A 254 34.67 -17.71 -17.90
N GLU A 255 35.12 -18.90 -17.55
CA GLU A 255 34.87 -19.50 -16.24
C GLU A 255 35.99 -19.18 -15.26
N GLY A 256 35.60 -18.79 -14.06
CA GLY A 256 36.46 -18.66 -12.91
C GLY A 256 36.25 -19.78 -11.88
N PRO A 257 36.89 -19.67 -10.70
CA PRO A 257 36.68 -20.60 -9.59
C PRO A 257 35.19 -20.74 -9.26
N ARG A 258 34.79 -21.95 -8.82
CA ARG A 258 33.41 -22.29 -8.43
C ARG A 258 32.40 -22.24 -9.61
N ALA A 259 32.85 -22.47 -10.85
CA ALA A 259 32.03 -22.40 -12.06
C ALA A 259 31.30 -21.06 -12.24
N ALA A 260 31.84 -19.98 -11.67
CA ALA A 260 31.30 -18.64 -11.82
C ALA A 260 31.73 -18.04 -13.16
N VAL A 261 30.80 -17.44 -13.88
CA VAL A 261 31.11 -16.72 -15.13
C VAL A 261 31.81 -15.41 -14.79
N TRP A 262 33.10 -15.31 -15.10
CA TRP A 262 33.93 -14.12 -14.88
C TRP A 262 33.78 -13.07 -15.98
N GLY A 263 33.41 -13.50 -17.19
CA GLY A 263 33.12 -12.65 -18.33
C GLY A 263 32.59 -13.45 -19.51
N SER A 264 32.25 -12.78 -20.58
CA SER A 264 31.86 -13.39 -21.86
C SER A 264 32.66 -12.81 -23.01
N LEU A 265 32.85 -13.61 -24.06
CA LEU A 265 33.57 -13.25 -25.26
C LEU A 265 32.68 -13.44 -26.46
N THR A 266 32.58 -12.41 -27.28
CA THR A 266 31.84 -12.44 -28.53
C THR A 266 32.80 -12.23 -29.70
N VAL A 267 32.82 -13.19 -30.62
CA VAL A 267 33.56 -13.14 -31.87
C VAL A 267 32.58 -12.88 -33.02
N GLU A 268 32.67 -11.70 -33.62
CA GLU A 268 31.87 -11.31 -34.78
C GLU A 268 32.77 -10.77 -35.89
N GLY A 269 32.83 -11.49 -37.01
CA GLY A 269 33.70 -11.13 -38.12
C GLY A 269 35.16 -11.08 -37.68
N LYS A 270 35.78 -9.89 -37.75
CA LYS A 270 37.18 -9.66 -37.34
C LYS A 270 37.31 -8.98 -35.97
N VAL A 271 36.28 -9.06 -35.15
CA VAL A 271 36.22 -8.37 -33.86
C VAL A 271 36.00 -9.40 -32.77
N LEU A 272 36.78 -9.29 -31.69
CA LEU A 272 36.56 -10.00 -30.44
C LEU A 272 36.26 -8.96 -29.37
N VAL A 273 35.18 -9.14 -28.62
CA VAL A 273 34.85 -8.30 -27.46
C VAL A 273 34.84 -9.17 -26.21
N LEU A 274 35.69 -8.84 -25.24
CA LEU A 274 35.62 -9.36 -23.88
C LEU A 274 34.72 -8.44 -23.07
N THR A 275 33.68 -8.99 -22.44
CA THR A 275 32.77 -8.29 -21.53
C THR A 275 32.93 -8.85 -20.13
N THR A 276 33.21 -7.99 -19.14
CA THR A 276 33.25 -8.35 -17.73
C THR A 276 32.39 -7.37 -16.92
N TYR A 277 32.13 -7.70 -15.66
CA TYR A 277 31.44 -6.80 -14.72
C TYR A 277 32.39 -6.23 -13.65
N SER A 278 33.70 -6.23 -13.93
CA SER A 278 34.74 -5.72 -13.03
C SER A 278 35.97 -5.30 -13.84
N ALA A 279 36.64 -4.22 -13.42
CA ALA A 279 37.83 -3.70 -14.09
C ALA A 279 39.02 -4.64 -13.86
N GLN A 280 39.16 -5.18 -12.65
CA GLN A 280 40.21 -6.15 -12.35
C GLN A 280 40.08 -7.42 -13.19
N ARG A 281 38.85 -7.92 -13.38
CA ARG A 281 38.58 -9.06 -14.27
C ARG A 281 38.84 -8.71 -15.73
N LEU A 282 38.57 -7.46 -16.15
CA LEU A 282 38.92 -7.02 -17.50
C LEU A 282 40.43 -7.11 -17.72
N GLU A 283 41.24 -6.59 -16.79
CA GLU A 283 42.71 -6.67 -16.88
C GLU A 283 43.22 -8.12 -16.90
N LYS A 284 42.70 -8.97 -16.00
CA LYS A 284 43.02 -10.40 -15.97
C LYS A 284 42.65 -11.09 -17.30
N GLY A 285 41.49 -10.77 -17.85
CA GLY A 285 41.01 -11.34 -19.12
C GLY A 285 41.80 -10.85 -20.32
N LYS A 286 42.22 -9.58 -20.35
CA LYS A 286 43.12 -9.05 -21.39
C LYS A 286 44.46 -9.76 -21.38
N ALA A 287 45.08 -9.91 -20.21
CA ALA A 287 46.35 -10.63 -20.07
C ALA A 287 46.23 -12.09 -20.52
N LEU A 288 45.14 -12.78 -20.15
CA LEU A 288 44.86 -14.14 -20.60
C LEU A 288 44.70 -14.23 -22.12
N LEU A 289 43.98 -13.28 -22.73
CA LEU A 289 43.78 -13.26 -24.18
C LEU A 289 45.05 -12.91 -24.95
N GLU A 290 45.89 -12.04 -24.40
CA GLU A 290 47.21 -11.73 -24.96
C GLU A 290 48.11 -12.97 -24.97
N GLU A 291 48.13 -13.73 -23.86
CA GLU A 291 48.87 -15.00 -23.78
C GLU A 291 48.33 -16.05 -24.75
N LEU A 292 47.00 -16.21 -24.82
CA LEU A 292 46.35 -17.25 -25.62
C LEU A 292 46.36 -16.95 -27.13
N LEU A 293 46.11 -15.69 -27.51
CA LEU A 293 45.92 -15.30 -28.90
C LEU A 293 47.16 -14.64 -29.51
N GLY A 294 47.99 -13.98 -28.70
CA GLY A 294 49.20 -13.28 -29.14
C GLY A 294 48.92 -12.37 -30.33
N ALA A 295 49.77 -12.43 -31.36
CA ALA A 295 49.64 -11.60 -32.57
C ALA A 295 48.36 -11.83 -33.42
N GLU A 296 47.51 -12.79 -33.08
CA GLU A 296 46.22 -13.03 -33.78
C GLU A 296 45.10 -12.08 -33.32
N ALA A 297 45.22 -11.45 -32.15
CA ALA A 297 44.29 -10.45 -31.62
C ALA A 297 45.06 -9.22 -31.14
N GLU A 298 44.69 -8.03 -31.62
CA GLU A 298 45.29 -6.76 -31.26
C GLU A 298 44.27 -5.93 -30.50
N HIS A 299 44.59 -5.51 -29.27
CA HIS A 299 43.71 -4.68 -28.46
C HIS A 299 43.51 -3.29 -29.10
N GLU A 300 42.27 -2.80 -29.13
CA GLU A 300 41.92 -1.50 -29.72
C GLU A 300 41.48 -0.49 -28.67
N GLU A 301 40.52 -0.86 -27.82
CA GLU A 301 39.91 0.06 -26.86
C GLU A 301 39.32 -0.68 -25.66
N ASP A 302 39.27 0.03 -24.53
CA ASP A 302 38.53 -0.37 -23.33
C ASP A 302 37.40 0.62 -23.07
N THR A 303 36.22 0.10 -22.72
CA THR A 303 35.09 0.91 -22.23
C THR A 303 34.74 0.47 -20.83
N LEU A 304 34.82 1.41 -19.88
CA LEU A 304 34.35 1.22 -18.50
C LEU A 304 33.02 1.97 -18.34
N GLY A 305 31.94 1.22 -18.21
CA GLY A 305 30.61 1.74 -17.89
C GLY A 305 30.56 2.31 -16.46
N PRO A 306 29.47 3.01 -16.09
CA PRO A 306 29.30 3.51 -14.73
C PRO A 306 29.30 2.37 -13.71
N GLU A 307 29.77 2.66 -12.49
CA GLU A 307 29.60 1.76 -11.36
C GLU A 307 28.11 1.58 -11.09
N LYS A 308 27.68 0.33 -10.95
CA LYS A 308 26.33 0.07 -10.49
C LYS A 308 26.29 0.36 -9.00
N SER A 309 25.39 1.23 -8.58
CA SER A 309 25.13 1.51 -7.18
C SER A 309 23.73 1.05 -6.80
N VAL A 310 23.53 0.80 -5.51
CA VAL A 310 22.22 0.62 -4.86
C VAL A 310 22.11 1.64 -3.74
N ARG A 311 20.90 2.17 -3.54
CA ARG A 311 20.60 3.11 -2.46
C ARG A 311 20.09 2.35 -1.25
N GLY A 312 20.95 1.97 -0.31
CA GLY A 312 20.53 1.32 0.94
C GLY A 312 19.57 0.12 0.80
N GLU A 313 19.30 -0.37 -0.41
CA GLU A 313 18.28 -1.35 -0.70
C GLU A 313 18.79 -2.71 -0.22
N PRO A 314 17.96 -3.48 0.48
CA PRO A 314 18.34 -4.82 0.89
C PRO A 314 18.76 -5.65 -0.34
N ALA A 315 19.77 -6.51 -0.14
CA ALA A 315 20.19 -7.47 -1.16
C ALA A 315 18.97 -8.22 -1.69
N ARG A 316 18.87 -8.37 -3.02
CA ARG A 316 17.73 -9.02 -3.70
C ARG A 316 17.37 -10.34 -3.02
N ALA A 317 16.29 -10.31 -2.23
CA ALA A 317 15.56 -11.49 -1.80
C ALA A 317 14.91 -12.14 -3.04
N LEU A 318 14.47 -13.39 -2.89
CA LEU A 318 13.50 -13.93 -3.83
C LEU A 318 12.29 -13.00 -3.90
N PRO A 319 11.65 -12.86 -5.08
CA PRO A 319 10.35 -12.22 -5.16
C PRO A 319 9.40 -12.85 -4.12
N ASP A 320 8.68 -12.04 -3.35
CA ASP A 320 7.73 -12.48 -2.31
C ASP A 320 6.52 -13.28 -2.85
N ASP A 321 6.39 -13.43 -4.18
CA ASP A 321 5.45 -14.34 -4.86
C ASP A 321 6.11 -15.67 -5.25
N ALA A 322 7.36 -15.88 -4.84
CA ALA A 322 8.02 -17.16 -4.98
C ALA A 322 7.10 -18.24 -4.37
N PRO A 323 6.78 -19.31 -5.12
CA PRO A 323 6.01 -20.41 -4.58
C PRO A 323 6.59 -20.88 -3.24
N PRO A 324 5.78 -21.28 -2.25
CA PRO A 324 6.28 -21.68 -0.93
C PRO A 324 7.41 -22.72 -1.01
N GLN A 325 7.32 -23.66 -1.97
CA GLN A 325 8.35 -24.66 -2.20
C GLN A 325 9.71 -24.06 -2.61
N LEU A 326 9.69 -22.94 -3.35
CA LEU A 326 10.89 -22.22 -3.75
C LEU A 326 11.46 -21.38 -2.59
N ALA A 327 10.60 -20.76 -1.78
CA ALA A 327 10.99 -20.06 -0.57
C ALA A 327 11.63 -21.00 0.47
N ASP A 328 11.01 -22.16 0.72
CA ASP A 328 11.54 -23.21 1.59
C ASP A 328 12.89 -23.72 1.08
N ALA A 329 12.98 -24.05 -0.21
CA ALA A 329 14.22 -24.52 -0.82
C ALA A 329 15.34 -23.47 -0.69
N PHE A 330 15.03 -22.18 -0.85
CA PHE A 330 15.99 -21.11 -0.68
C PHE A 330 16.42 -20.93 0.77
N ALA A 331 15.49 -20.95 1.73
CA ALA A 331 15.78 -20.86 3.16
C ALA A 331 16.70 -22.00 3.62
N LEU A 332 16.38 -23.24 3.21
CA LEU A 332 17.21 -24.42 3.48
C LEU A 332 18.60 -24.30 2.85
N THR A 333 18.68 -23.84 1.59
CA THR A 333 19.95 -23.64 0.88
C THR A 333 20.81 -22.57 1.56
N LEU A 334 20.20 -21.48 2.04
CA LEU A 334 20.91 -20.40 2.72
C LEU A 334 21.46 -20.85 4.07
N ALA A 335 20.68 -21.59 4.87
CA ALA A 335 21.13 -22.16 6.14
C ALA A 335 22.29 -23.16 5.95
N GLN A 336 22.22 -24.02 4.92
CA GLN A 336 23.30 -24.94 4.57
C GLN A 336 24.57 -24.18 4.17
N ARG A 337 24.43 -23.14 3.34
CA ARG A 337 25.55 -22.28 2.95
C ARG A 337 26.19 -21.58 4.15
N ALA A 338 25.39 -21.10 5.11
CA ALA A 338 25.91 -20.50 6.34
C ALA A 338 26.78 -21.49 7.13
N ARG A 339 26.29 -22.72 7.33
CA ARG A 339 27.04 -23.80 7.99
C ARG A 339 28.37 -24.09 7.28
N GLU A 340 28.38 -24.15 5.95
CA GLU A 340 29.61 -24.35 5.17
C GLU A 340 30.61 -23.20 5.31
N GLU A 341 30.16 -21.95 5.30
CA GLU A 341 31.04 -20.79 5.51
C GLU A 341 31.66 -20.79 6.92
N LEU A 342 30.90 -21.15 7.95
CA LEU A 342 31.42 -21.29 9.32
C LEU A 342 32.49 -22.38 9.42
N ALA A 343 32.28 -23.50 8.74
CA ALA A 343 33.24 -24.61 8.70
C ALA A 343 34.53 -24.25 7.94
N ARG A 344 34.42 -23.47 6.85
CA ARG A 344 35.56 -23.01 6.05
C ARG A 344 36.38 -21.89 6.73
N GLY A 345 35.79 -21.19 7.69
CA GLY A 345 36.38 -20.04 8.36
C GLY A 345 36.12 -18.75 7.57
N ILE A 346 35.70 -17.70 8.28
CA ILE A 346 35.22 -16.47 7.65
C ILE A 346 36.40 -15.52 7.41
N PRO A 347 36.59 -15.00 6.18
CA PRO A 347 37.70 -14.09 5.87
C PRO A 347 37.72 -12.84 6.75
N ALA A 348 36.56 -12.26 7.06
CA ALA A 348 36.40 -11.12 7.97
C ALA A 348 36.91 -11.39 9.40
N TRP A 349 37.06 -12.67 9.78
CA TRP A 349 37.60 -13.09 11.07
C TRP A 349 39.08 -13.49 11.01
N GLY A 350 39.77 -13.14 9.92
CA GLY A 350 41.16 -13.52 9.67
C GLY A 350 41.33 -15.03 9.46
N GLY A 351 40.29 -15.71 8.95
CA GLY A 351 40.31 -17.15 8.71
C GLY A 351 40.16 -18.03 9.95
N ARG A 352 39.82 -17.45 11.11
CA ARG A 352 39.53 -18.21 12.33
C ARG A 352 38.19 -18.94 12.21
N SER A 353 38.11 -20.14 12.81
CA SER A 353 36.87 -20.90 12.87
C SER A 353 35.87 -20.29 13.86
N ALA A 354 34.58 -20.47 13.61
CA ALA A 354 33.53 -20.04 14.53
C ALA A 354 33.69 -20.68 15.91
N SER A 355 34.02 -21.97 15.97
CA SER A 355 34.26 -22.72 17.21
C SER A 355 35.42 -22.19 18.05
N ASP A 356 36.43 -21.58 17.42
CA ASP A 356 37.53 -20.93 18.14
C ASP A 356 37.16 -19.53 18.63
N LEU A 357 36.29 -18.81 17.91
CA LEU A 357 35.83 -17.48 18.31
C LEU A 357 34.86 -17.54 19.49
N VAL A 358 33.94 -18.50 19.52
CA VAL A 358 32.96 -18.66 20.62
C VAL A 358 33.58 -18.99 21.98
N ARG A 359 34.91 -19.20 22.05
CA ARG A 359 35.65 -19.37 23.31
C ARG A 359 35.90 -18.05 24.06
N SER A 360 35.83 -16.91 23.38
CA SER A 360 35.89 -15.60 24.03
C SER A 360 34.51 -14.93 23.98
N THR A 361 34.23 -14.06 24.95
CA THR A 361 32.95 -13.35 25.02
C THR A 361 32.73 -12.44 23.80
N GLU A 362 33.78 -11.77 23.33
CA GLU A 362 33.75 -10.92 22.14
C GLU A 362 33.58 -11.73 20.85
N GLY A 363 34.23 -12.90 20.76
CA GLY A 363 34.03 -13.80 19.63
C GLY A 363 32.66 -14.46 19.61
N ARG A 364 32.05 -14.77 20.77
CA ARG A 364 30.64 -15.18 20.86
C ARG A 364 29.71 -14.10 20.31
N ALA A 365 29.93 -12.83 20.67
CA ALA A 365 29.15 -11.71 20.15
C ALA A 365 29.22 -11.62 18.63
N GLN A 366 30.43 -11.70 18.10
CA GLN A 366 30.69 -11.62 16.67
C GLN A 366 30.03 -12.75 15.88
N VAL A 367 30.12 -13.99 16.38
CA VAL A 367 29.49 -15.16 15.74
C VAL A 367 27.96 -15.09 15.82
N LEU A 368 27.41 -14.65 16.96
CA LEU A 368 25.96 -14.54 17.15
C LEU A 368 25.32 -13.49 16.23
N GLU A 369 25.96 -12.33 16.05
CA GLU A 369 25.46 -11.31 15.12
C GLU A 369 25.60 -11.75 13.66
N TRP A 370 26.69 -12.44 13.32
CA TRP A 370 26.83 -13.02 12.00
C TRP A 370 25.72 -14.03 11.68
N LEU A 371 25.38 -14.91 12.62
CA LEU A 371 24.28 -15.86 12.44
C LEU A 371 22.94 -15.15 12.24
N LYS A 372 22.65 -14.10 13.02
CA LYS A 372 21.44 -13.28 12.86
C LYS A 372 21.34 -12.63 11.50
N ASP A 373 22.45 -12.12 10.96
CA ASP A 373 22.49 -11.48 9.64
C ASP A 373 22.20 -12.47 8.50
N TRP A 374 22.61 -13.73 8.66
CA TRP A 374 22.25 -14.80 7.72
C TRP A 374 20.80 -15.22 7.85
N GLU A 375 20.33 -15.44 9.09
CA GLU A 375 18.97 -15.88 9.36
C GLU A 375 17.93 -14.83 8.94
N SER A 376 18.21 -13.54 9.16
CA SER A 376 17.30 -12.43 8.82
C SER A 376 16.97 -12.31 7.32
N GLN A 377 17.81 -12.89 6.45
CA GLN A 377 17.58 -12.86 5.00
C GLN A 377 16.42 -13.75 4.55
N VAL A 378 16.01 -14.71 5.38
CA VAL A 378 14.97 -15.70 5.04
C VAL A 378 13.90 -15.82 6.11
N SER A 379 14.08 -15.19 7.28
CA SER A 379 13.11 -15.21 8.39
C SER A 379 11.75 -14.59 8.04
N HIS A 380 11.65 -13.83 6.95
CA HIS A 380 10.40 -13.29 6.41
C HIS A 380 9.80 -14.17 5.29
N LEU A 381 10.58 -15.09 4.73
CA LEU A 381 10.20 -15.93 3.57
C LEU A 381 9.67 -17.30 3.97
N SER A 382 10.29 -17.96 4.95
CA SER A 382 9.95 -19.32 5.36
C SER A 382 10.56 -19.67 6.73
N ASP A 383 9.84 -20.47 7.52
CA ASP A 383 10.28 -21.08 8.77
C ASP A 383 10.90 -22.48 8.58
N ALA A 384 10.93 -23.01 7.35
CA ALA A 384 11.37 -24.38 7.06
C ALA A 384 12.83 -24.66 7.48
N ALA A 385 13.66 -23.62 7.59
CA ALA A 385 15.05 -23.72 8.01
C ALA A 385 15.27 -23.58 9.53
N ASP A 386 14.22 -23.32 10.32
CA ASP A 386 14.37 -23.02 11.76
C ASP A 386 15.08 -24.12 12.54
N LEU A 387 14.77 -25.39 12.26
CA LEU A 387 15.46 -26.51 12.90
C LEU A 387 16.96 -26.57 12.53
N LEU A 388 17.32 -26.19 11.29
CA LEU A 388 18.73 -26.15 10.88
C LEU A 388 19.48 -25.01 11.56
N TRP A 389 18.83 -23.87 11.77
CA TRP A 389 19.38 -22.78 12.55
C TRP A 389 19.57 -23.19 14.01
N ASP A 390 18.55 -23.78 14.65
CA ASP A 390 18.64 -24.27 16.03
C ASP A 390 19.81 -25.25 16.20
N ASP A 391 19.97 -26.19 15.28
CA ASP A 391 21.10 -27.13 15.26
C ASP A 391 22.44 -26.38 15.10
N LEU A 392 22.51 -25.39 14.22
CA LEU A 392 23.75 -24.62 13.97
C LEU A 392 24.17 -23.78 15.18
N TYR A 393 23.21 -23.15 15.87
CA TYR A 393 23.46 -22.46 17.14
C TYR A 393 23.95 -23.46 18.21
N ALA A 394 23.27 -24.60 18.35
CA ALA A 394 23.61 -25.63 19.34
C ALA A 394 25.00 -26.25 19.11
N GLU A 395 25.39 -26.49 17.85
CA GLU A 395 26.73 -26.97 17.46
C GLU A 395 27.86 -26.07 17.95
N LEU A 396 27.61 -24.75 18.01
CA LEU A 396 28.54 -23.74 18.50
C LEU A 396 28.43 -23.50 20.01
N GLY A 397 27.55 -24.24 20.70
CA GLY A 397 27.21 -24.04 22.10
C GLY A 397 26.56 -22.69 22.35
N LEU A 398 25.87 -22.12 21.36
CA LEU A 398 25.10 -20.89 21.42
C LEU A 398 23.61 -21.21 21.50
N SER A 399 22.80 -20.22 21.90
CA SER A 399 21.34 -20.25 21.75
C SER A 399 20.86 -19.06 20.93
N ARG A 400 19.78 -19.24 20.16
CA ARG A 400 19.08 -18.14 19.45
C ARG A 400 18.60 -17.05 20.41
N ASP A 401 18.32 -17.43 21.66
CA ASP A 401 17.88 -16.51 22.74
C ASP A 401 19.05 -16.03 23.61
N GLU A 402 20.30 -16.40 23.26
CA GLU A 402 21.47 -16.00 24.04
C GLU A 402 21.65 -14.48 24.00
N ARG A 403 21.79 -13.89 25.19
CA ARG A 403 21.95 -12.46 25.37
C ARG A 403 23.38 -12.11 25.73
N ILE A 404 24.01 -11.39 24.82
CA ILE A 404 25.32 -10.79 25.06
C ILE A 404 25.13 -9.29 25.27
N PRO A 405 25.62 -8.71 26.39
CA PRO A 405 25.53 -7.27 26.66
C PRO A 405 26.02 -6.44 25.47
N LEU A 406 25.31 -5.36 25.12
CA LEU A 406 25.66 -4.56 23.93
C LEU A 406 27.00 -3.86 24.07
N THR A 407 27.48 -3.67 25.30
CA THR A 407 28.83 -3.19 25.62
C THR A 407 29.95 -4.14 25.18
N GLN A 408 29.63 -5.41 24.94
CA GLN A 408 30.54 -6.43 24.42
C GLN A 408 30.37 -6.65 22.90
N VAL A 409 29.23 -6.22 22.34
CA VAL A 409 28.91 -6.31 20.90
C VAL A 409 29.44 -5.08 20.14
N TYR A 410 29.28 -3.89 20.72
CA TYR A 410 29.71 -2.62 20.14
C TYR A 410 30.86 -2.04 20.96
N THR A 411 32.08 -2.51 20.69
CA THR A 411 33.31 -2.10 21.38
C THR A 411 34.00 -0.90 20.74
N SER A 412 33.57 -0.48 19.53
CA SER A 412 34.18 0.66 18.83
C SER A 412 33.89 1.97 19.58
N LYS A 413 34.95 2.78 19.76
CA LYS A 413 34.85 4.11 20.39
C LYS A 413 34.51 5.21 19.37
N GLU A 414 34.57 4.91 18.08
CA GLU A 414 34.34 5.86 16.99
C GLU A 414 33.22 5.32 16.08
N ALA A 415 32.36 6.23 15.61
CA ALA A 415 31.33 5.91 14.63
C ALA A 415 32.00 5.62 13.26
N PRO A 416 31.56 4.59 12.52
CA PRO A 416 32.12 4.30 11.21
C PRO A 416 31.96 5.51 10.26
N SER A 417 33.09 5.94 9.71
CA SER A 417 33.20 7.03 8.74
C SER A 417 32.52 6.61 7.43
N LEU A 418 31.53 7.37 6.97
CA LEU A 418 31.07 7.29 5.58
C LEU A 418 31.96 8.23 4.76
N GLU A 419 32.66 7.70 3.76
CA GLU A 419 33.31 8.58 2.78
C GLU A 419 32.23 9.35 2.00
N PRO A 420 32.22 10.69 2.01
CA PRO A 420 31.14 11.47 1.43
C PRO A 420 31.31 11.60 -0.09
N ILE A 421 30.31 11.17 -0.86
CA ILE A 421 30.12 11.60 -2.25
C ILE A 421 29.07 12.72 -2.24
N ARG A 422 29.50 13.96 -2.51
CA ARG A 422 28.62 15.13 -2.59
C ARG A 422 27.73 15.05 -3.85
N ALA A 423 26.42 14.94 -3.67
CA ALA A 423 25.44 15.30 -4.69
C ALA A 423 24.91 16.72 -4.40
N GLU A 424 25.11 17.64 -5.34
CA GLU A 424 24.57 18.99 -5.28
C GLU A 424 23.06 18.94 -5.59
N LEU A 425 22.23 19.35 -4.62
CA LEU A 425 20.79 19.50 -4.78
C LEU A 425 20.48 20.87 -5.41
N THR A 426 19.94 20.87 -6.63
CA THR A 426 19.35 22.06 -7.26
C THR A 426 17.93 22.29 -6.73
N THR A 427 17.73 23.46 -6.12
CA THR A 427 16.45 23.98 -5.64
C THR A 427 15.55 24.42 -6.79
N THR A 428 14.28 24.00 -6.76
CA THR A 428 13.20 24.63 -7.55
C THR A 428 12.08 25.04 -6.59
N GLU A 429 11.59 26.27 -6.72
CA GLU A 429 10.64 26.92 -5.79
C GLU A 429 9.22 26.31 -5.85
N LEU A 430 8.53 26.31 -4.69
CA LEU A 430 7.16 25.82 -4.47
C LEU A 430 6.11 26.94 -4.67
N PRO A 431 4.86 26.63 -5.05
CA PRO A 431 3.75 27.59 -5.05
C PRO A 431 3.14 27.80 -3.65
N GLU A 432 2.81 29.05 -3.33
CA GLU A 432 2.11 29.47 -2.10
C GLU A 432 0.58 29.38 -2.26
N ASP A 433 -0.07 28.35 -1.70
CA ASP A 433 -1.40 28.46 -1.06
C ASP A 433 -1.82 27.12 -0.40
N LEU A 434 -1.96 27.09 0.93
CA LEU A 434 -2.57 25.99 1.68
C LEU A 434 -3.87 26.50 2.31
N SER A 435 -4.98 26.29 1.59
CA SER A 435 -6.33 26.58 2.08
C SER A 435 -7.02 25.32 2.62
N LEU A 436 -7.88 25.51 3.64
CA LEU A 436 -8.69 24.47 4.29
C LEU A 436 -9.47 23.64 3.26
N GLU A 437 -9.36 22.31 3.34
CA GLU A 437 -10.11 21.40 2.45
C GLU A 437 -11.63 21.66 2.52
N PRO A 438 -12.29 21.95 1.38
CA PRO A 438 -13.75 22.03 1.33
C PRO A 438 -14.38 20.65 1.52
N LEU A 439 -15.59 20.61 2.08
CA LEU A 439 -16.45 19.40 2.09
C LEU A 439 -16.45 18.73 0.70
N PRO A 440 -16.42 17.38 0.61
CA PRO A 440 -16.32 16.69 -0.67
C PRO A 440 -17.42 17.17 -1.60
N ARG A 441 -17.02 17.82 -2.70
CA ARG A 441 -17.96 18.28 -3.72
C ARG A 441 -18.53 17.05 -4.42
N ARG A 442 -19.84 17.01 -4.56
CA ARG A 442 -20.54 16.04 -5.40
C ARG A 442 -19.90 16.01 -6.80
N ARG A 443 -19.54 14.82 -7.29
CA ARG A 443 -18.81 14.67 -8.56
C ARG A 443 -19.74 14.96 -9.74
N ALA A 444 -19.18 15.49 -10.83
CA ALA A 444 -19.95 15.91 -12.01
C ALA A 444 -20.76 14.77 -12.65
N PHE A 445 -20.30 13.51 -12.54
CA PHE A 445 -21.01 12.36 -13.08
C PHE A 445 -22.27 11.99 -12.27
N GLN A 446 -22.28 12.22 -10.96
CA GLN A 446 -23.45 11.96 -10.10
C GLN A 446 -24.60 12.92 -10.45
N ASP A 447 -24.29 14.20 -10.64
CA ASP A 447 -25.27 15.19 -11.10
C ASP A 447 -25.79 14.89 -12.51
N ALA A 448 -24.96 14.29 -13.36
CA ALA A 448 -25.36 13.89 -14.71
C ALA A 448 -26.24 12.64 -14.71
N ALA A 449 -25.98 11.66 -13.82
CA ALA A 449 -26.73 10.42 -13.70
C ALA A 449 -28.20 10.65 -13.30
N GLN A 450 -28.46 11.65 -12.45
CA GLN A 450 -29.82 12.03 -12.03
C GLN A 450 -30.63 12.75 -13.11
N ARG A 451 -29.98 13.27 -14.15
CA ARG A 451 -30.66 13.96 -15.24
C ARG A 451 -31.16 12.94 -16.25
N LYS A 452 -32.42 13.07 -16.69
CA LYS A 452 -32.93 12.26 -17.79
C LYS A 452 -32.00 12.42 -19.01
N PRO A 453 -31.54 11.31 -19.61
CA PRO A 453 -30.63 11.37 -20.74
C PRO A 453 -31.30 12.13 -21.88
N ARG A 454 -30.65 13.19 -22.36
CA ARG A 454 -31.07 13.88 -23.59
C ARG A 454 -30.69 12.99 -24.77
N ARG A 455 -31.67 12.25 -25.32
CA ARG A 455 -31.49 11.54 -26.58
C ARG A 455 -31.23 12.56 -27.70
N LYS A 456 -30.00 12.63 -28.18
CA LYS A 456 -29.71 13.22 -29.49
C LYS A 456 -30.15 12.22 -30.57
N PRO A 457 -30.78 12.67 -31.66
CA PRO A 457 -30.96 11.79 -32.81
C PRO A 457 -29.58 11.34 -33.33
N PRO A 458 -29.42 10.05 -33.68
CA PRO A 458 -28.14 9.52 -34.16
C PRO A 458 -27.71 10.29 -35.41
N ALA A 459 -26.41 10.61 -35.48
CA ALA A 459 -25.86 11.26 -36.66
C ALA A 459 -25.77 10.25 -37.81
N PRO A 460 -26.06 10.65 -39.06
CA PRO A 460 -25.94 9.75 -40.20
C PRO A 460 -24.48 9.32 -40.39
N GLU A 461 -24.27 8.01 -40.53
CA GLU A 461 -22.98 7.39 -40.82
C GLU A 461 -22.35 7.90 -42.13
N LEU A 462 -21.04 7.66 -42.28
CA LEU A 462 -20.29 8.08 -43.46
C LEU A 462 -20.71 7.29 -44.70
N GLU A 463 -20.88 7.98 -45.82
CA GLU A 463 -21.06 7.30 -47.10
C GLU A 463 -19.74 6.65 -47.57
N PRO A 464 -19.80 5.58 -48.39
CA PRO A 464 -18.61 4.96 -48.97
C PRO A 464 -17.71 5.99 -49.68
N GLY A 465 -16.40 5.91 -49.42
CA GLY A 465 -15.42 6.85 -49.99
C GLY A 465 -15.38 8.22 -49.28
N ALA A 466 -15.85 8.28 -48.04
CA ALA A 466 -15.72 9.46 -47.18
C ALA A 466 -14.80 9.19 -45.97
N LEU A 467 -14.28 10.27 -45.40
CA LEU A 467 -13.56 10.27 -44.12
C LEU A 467 -14.09 11.37 -43.20
N TYR A 468 -13.90 11.19 -41.90
CA TYR A 468 -14.23 12.17 -40.89
C TYR A 468 -13.02 12.48 -40.00
N ALA A 469 -12.63 13.75 -39.94
CA ALA A 469 -11.55 14.25 -39.10
C ALA A 469 -12.04 14.86 -37.78
N PHE A 470 -11.35 14.50 -36.70
CA PHE A 470 -11.53 15.07 -35.37
C PHE A 470 -10.17 15.32 -34.70
N LYS A 471 -10.21 16.09 -33.62
CA LYS A 471 -9.02 16.50 -32.85
C LYS A 471 -9.10 15.99 -31.41
N LEU A 472 -7.97 15.54 -30.86
CA LEU A 472 -7.78 15.22 -29.43
C LEU A 472 -6.79 16.20 -28.79
N GLY A 473 -6.92 16.40 -27.47
CA GLY A 473 -6.11 17.35 -26.71
C GLY A 473 -6.70 18.77 -26.63
N PRO A 474 -5.90 19.75 -26.15
CA PRO A 474 -4.44 19.73 -26.09
C PRO A 474 -3.86 18.74 -25.07
N ILE A 475 -2.78 18.05 -25.46
CA ILE A 475 -2.00 17.14 -24.61
C ILE A 475 -0.69 17.84 -24.25
N ASP A 476 -0.27 17.74 -22.99
CA ASP A 476 1.01 18.26 -22.54
C ASP A 476 2.11 17.21 -22.78
N VAL A 477 3.13 17.55 -23.56
CA VAL A 477 4.26 16.64 -23.87
C VAL A 477 5.57 17.10 -23.22
N GLY A 478 5.48 17.88 -22.14
CA GLY A 478 6.64 18.34 -21.37
C GLY A 478 7.41 19.46 -22.08
N VAL A 479 8.70 19.23 -22.36
CA VAL A 479 9.67 20.26 -22.81
C VAL A 479 9.25 20.98 -24.11
N ASP A 480 8.43 20.35 -24.95
CA ASP A 480 7.94 20.90 -26.22
C ASP A 480 6.55 21.58 -26.13
N GLY A 481 5.94 21.70 -24.94
CA GLY A 481 4.65 22.38 -24.74
C GLY A 481 3.42 21.66 -25.32
N ARG A 482 2.24 22.31 -25.32
CA ARG A 482 0.96 21.66 -25.67
C ARG A 482 0.83 21.36 -27.17
N THR A 483 0.54 20.10 -27.51
CA THR A 483 0.26 19.63 -28.87
C THR A 483 -1.17 19.08 -29.00
N SER A 484 -1.64 18.86 -30.22
CA SER A 484 -2.93 18.22 -30.49
C SER A 484 -2.77 17.09 -31.49
N ILE A 485 -3.61 16.08 -31.36
CA ILE A 485 -3.63 14.93 -32.27
C ILE A 485 -4.81 15.10 -33.21
N TYR A 486 -4.56 15.06 -34.51
CA TYR A 486 -5.59 15.07 -35.55
C TYR A 486 -5.71 13.67 -36.13
N VAL A 487 -6.93 13.16 -36.16
CA VAL A 487 -7.23 11.79 -36.55
C VAL A 487 -8.34 11.84 -37.59
N ALA A 488 -8.24 11.01 -38.61
CA ALA A 488 -9.30 10.80 -39.59
C ALA A 488 -9.68 9.33 -39.66
N VAL A 489 -10.98 9.06 -39.69
CA VAL A 489 -11.53 7.70 -39.81
C VAL A 489 -12.30 7.61 -41.11
N THR A 490 -12.07 6.56 -41.90
CA THR A 490 -12.74 6.31 -43.18
C THR A 490 -14.13 5.73 -42.98
N SER A 491 -14.94 5.68 -44.04
CA SER A 491 -16.25 5.02 -44.04
C SER A 491 -16.19 3.52 -43.77
N GLU A 492 -15.01 2.90 -43.88
CA GLU A 492 -14.78 1.48 -43.54
C GLU A 492 -14.36 1.28 -42.08
N GLY A 493 -14.26 2.34 -41.29
CA GLY A 493 -13.83 2.28 -39.89
C GLY A 493 -12.31 2.26 -39.70
N GLU A 494 -11.53 2.41 -40.77
CA GLU A 494 -10.07 2.48 -40.69
C GLU A 494 -9.61 3.86 -40.24
N ALA A 495 -8.78 3.90 -39.19
CA ALA A 495 -8.14 5.13 -38.74
C ALA A 495 -6.85 5.38 -39.53
N LEU A 496 -6.78 6.55 -40.17
CA LEU A 496 -5.57 7.00 -40.85
C LEU A 496 -4.48 7.37 -39.82
N PRO A 497 -3.19 7.33 -40.23
CA PRO A 497 -2.09 7.71 -39.34
C PRO A 497 -2.32 9.08 -38.67
N PRO A 498 -2.24 9.17 -37.33
CA PRO A 498 -2.52 10.40 -36.61
C PRO A 498 -1.44 11.45 -36.90
N VAL A 499 -1.86 12.71 -36.99
CA VAL A 499 -0.96 13.86 -37.19
C VAL A 499 -0.84 14.64 -35.88
N PHE A 500 0.39 14.80 -35.37
CA PHE A 500 0.68 15.55 -34.16
C PHE A 500 1.06 16.98 -34.52
N GLU A 501 0.22 17.95 -34.22
CA GLU A 501 0.43 19.34 -34.63
C GLU A 501 -0.12 20.35 -33.63
N ARG A 502 0.52 21.53 -33.58
CA ARG A 502 0.06 22.63 -32.71
C ARG A 502 -1.02 23.49 -33.36
N ARG A 503 -1.10 23.49 -34.70
CA ARG A 503 -2.04 24.34 -35.46
C ARG A 503 -3.02 23.50 -36.27
N ASP A 504 -4.31 23.80 -36.16
CA ASP A 504 -5.39 23.04 -36.82
C ASP A 504 -5.18 22.93 -38.35
N ALA A 505 -4.74 24.01 -39.00
CA ALA A 505 -4.52 24.01 -40.44
C ALA A 505 -3.42 23.00 -40.85
N LYS A 506 -2.33 22.90 -40.07
CA LYS A 506 -1.22 21.98 -40.35
C LYS A 506 -1.62 20.52 -40.10
N GLY A 507 -2.38 20.26 -39.04
CA GLY A 507 -2.94 18.94 -38.77
C GLY A 507 -3.85 18.45 -39.89
N LEU A 508 -4.76 19.30 -40.38
CA LEU A 508 -5.69 18.96 -41.46
C LEU A 508 -5.00 18.88 -42.83
N GLU A 509 -3.96 19.68 -43.08
CA GLU A 509 -3.10 19.55 -44.26
C GLU A 509 -2.45 18.17 -44.30
N GLY A 510 -1.93 17.69 -43.16
CA GLY A 510 -1.33 16.36 -43.03
C GLY A 510 -2.32 15.24 -43.35
N LEU A 511 -3.54 15.30 -42.80
CA LEU A 511 -4.58 14.30 -43.06
C LEU A 511 -5.07 14.29 -44.54
N ALA A 512 -5.00 15.44 -45.22
CA ALA A 512 -5.45 15.58 -46.60
C ALA A 512 -4.44 15.12 -47.67
N ARG A 513 -3.14 15.03 -47.32
CA ARG A 513 -2.04 14.89 -48.28
C ARG A 513 -2.15 13.63 -49.16
N ASP A 514 -2.62 12.52 -48.60
CA ASP A 514 -2.65 11.21 -49.25
C ASP A 514 -4.09 10.66 -49.47
N ASN A 515 -5.11 11.50 -49.31
CA ASN A 515 -6.53 11.11 -49.34
C ASN A 515 -7.36 12.04 -50.24
N ALA A 516 -6.83 12.32 -51.44
CA ALA A 516 -7.35 13.38 -52.30
C ALA A 516 -8.74 13.06 -52.86
N GLU A 517 -8.95 11.79 -53.17
CA GLU A 517 -10.13 11.16 -53.76
C GLU A 517 -11.29 10.96 -52.78
N LEU A 518 -11.01 10.95 -51.46
CA LEU A 518 -12.04 10.78 -50.44
C LEU A 518 -12.79 12.10 -50.17
N LYS A 519 -14.10 12.00 -49.94
CA LYS A 519 -14.88 13.12 -49.39
C LYS A 519 -14.47 13.38 -47.94
N ARG A 520 -14.21 14.63 -47.59
CA ARG A 520 -13.62 14.99 -46.29
C ARG A 520 -14.62 15.75 -45.42
N TYR A 521 -14.96 15.16 -44.27
CA TYR A 521 -15.79 15.78 -43.24
C TYR A 521 -14.98 16.07 -41.98
N CYS A 522 -15.38 17.06 -41.19
CA CYS A 522 -14.75 17.36 -39.91
C CYS A 522 -15.74 17.89 -38.87
N GLU A 523 -15.33 17.86 -37.60
CA GLU A 523 -16.07 18.50 -36.52
C GLU A 523 -16.10 20.03 -36.65
N SER A 524 -17.16 20.67 -36.15
CA SER A 524 -17.45 22.09 -36.40
C SER A 524 -16.31 23.04 -36.04
N ARG A 525 -15.53 22.74 -34.99
CA ARG A 525 -14.39 23.58 -34.59
C ARG A 525 -13.23 23.56 -35.58
N LEU A 526 -13.10 22.51 -36.40
CA LEU A 526 -12.06 22.37 -37.41
C LEU A 526 -12.45 22.97 -38.77
N ALA A 527 -13.74 23.26 -38.98
CA ALA A 527 -14.29 23.67 -40.28
C ALA A 527 -13.57 24.87 -40.90
N ARG A 528 -13.25 25.90 -40.09
CA ARG A 528 -12.56 27.11 -40.59
C ARG A 528 -11.15 26.81 -41.08
N ALA A 529 -10.40 25.97 -40.37
CA ALA A 529 -9.04 25.59 -40.73
C ALA A 529 -9.02 24.57 -41.88
N GLY A 530 -10.01 23.67 -41.92
CA GLY A 530 -10.11 22.59 -42.89
C GLY A 530 -10.66 22.99 -44.26
N ALA A 531 -11.36 24.14 -44.37
CA ALA A 531 -11.95 24.60 -45.63
C ALA A 531 -10.92 24.74 -46.76
N ALA A 532 -9.70 25.21 -46.45
CA ALA A 532 -8.60 25.32 -47.40
C ALA A 532 -8.08 23.96 -47.91
N HIS A 533 -8.41 22.88 -47.20
CA HIS A 533 -7.99 21.50 -47.48
C HIS A 533 -9.19 20.60 -47.84
N GLY A 534 -10.33 21.19 -48.24
CA GLY A 534 -11.50 20.45 -48.73
C GLY A 534 -12.36 19.79 -47.65
N PHE A 535 -12.15 20.09 -46.37
CA PHE A 535 -13.01 19.57 -45.29
C PHE A 535 -14.29 20.38 -45.13
N ALA A 536 -15.43 19.68 -45.09
CA ALA A 536 -16.73 20.26 -44.77
C ALA A 536 -17.15 19.93 -43.32
N SER A 537 -17.76 20.89 -42.61
CA SER A 537 -18.34 20.62 -41.29
C SER A 537 -19.54 19.68 -41.42
N ARG A 538 -19.57 18.62 -40.62
CA ARG A 538 -20.74 17.72 -40.49
C ARG A 538 -20.86 17.26 -39.03
N PRO A 539 -22.06 16.93 -38.51
CA PRO A 539 -22.17 16.24 -37.22
C PRO A 539 -21.36 14.93 -37.22
N MET A 540 -20.71 14.63 -36.09
CA MET A 540 -19.87 13.44 -35.95
C MET A 540 -20.74 12.18 -35.96
N PRO A 541 -20.44 11.18 -36.80
CA PRO A 541 -21.09 9.86 -36.76
C PRO A 541 -20.93 9.18 -35.40
N ASP A 542 -21.86 8.29 -35.06
CA ASP A 542 -21.85 7.61 -33.76
C ASP A 542 -20.65 6.64 -33.66
N SER A 543 -20.33 5.92 -34.76
CA SER A 543 -19.13 5.08 -34.90
C SER A 543 -17.82 5.85 -34.59
N VAL A 544 -17.67 7.03 -35.19
CA VAL A 544 -16.51 7.91 -35.00
C VAL A 544 -16.49 8.50 -33.58
N THR A 545 -17.66 8.76 -33.00
CA THR A 545 -17.78 9.29 -31.63
C THR A 545 -17.28 8.25 -30.61
N ARG A 546 -17.64 6.97 -30.78
CA ARG A 546 -17.14 5.85 -29.95
C ARG A 546 -15.62 5.67 -30.09
N PHE A 547 -15.14 5.58 -31.34
CA PHE A 547 -13.70 5.46 -31.61
C PHE A 547 -12.89 6.62 -31.01
N ARG A 548 -13.38 7.85 -31.11
CA ARG A 548 -12.72 9.04 -30.53
C ARG A 548 -12.59 8.94 -29.02
N ALA A 549 -13.61 8.44 -28.31
CA ALA A 549 -13.55 8.28 -26.86
C ALA A 549 -12.57 7.17 -26.46
N ALA A 550 -12.59 6.03 -27.18
CA ALA A 550 -11.64 4.94 -26.96
C ALA A 550 -10.18 5.42 -27.14
N LEU A 551 -9.90 6.11 -28.26
CA LEU A 551 -8.57 6.64 -28.54
C LEU A 551 -8.14 7.71 -27.52
N ALA A 552 -9.07 8.56 -27.07
CA ALA A 552 -8.76 9.55 -26.04
C ALA A 552 -8.30 8.91 -24.74
N LEU A 553 -8.97 7.83 -24.32
CA LEU A 553 -8.62 7.10 -23.10
C LEU A 553 -7.27 6.37 -23.25
N GLN A 554 -7.01 5.76 -24.40
CA GLN A 554 -5.72 5.13 -24.69
C GLN A 554 -4.56 6.13 -24.66
N MET A 555 -4.75 7.32 -25.22
CA MET A 555 -3.72 8.38 -25.19
C MET A 555 -3.50 8.91 -23.77
N HIS A 556 -4.54 8.92 -22.92
CA HIS A 556 -4.39 9.26 -21.51
C HIS A 556 -3.54 8.21 -20.78
N TRP A 557 -3.86 6.92 -20.92
CA TRP A 557 -3.09 5.84 -20.30
C TRP A 557 -1.65 5.74 -20.82
N ALA A 558 -1.43 5.92 -22.12
CA ALA A 558 -0.08 5.89 -22.71
C ALA A 558 0.83 7.03 -22.22
N SER A 559 0.26 8.13 -21.71
CA SER A 559 1.03 9.20 -21.07
C SER A 559 1.56 8.82 -19.68
N VAL A 560 0.91 7.83 -19.04
CA VAL A 560 1.29 7.29 -17.74
C VAL A 560 2.24 6.09 -17.90
N GLU A 561 1.92 5.18 -18.84
CA GLU A 561 2.73 3.98 -19.13
C GLU A 561 3.00 3.84 -20.63
N PRO A 562 4.20 4.27 -21.11
CA PRO A 562 4.55 4.23 -22.53
C PRO A 562 4.51 2.81 -23.09
N GLY A 563 3.74 2.60 -24.16
CA GLY A 563 3.68 1.32 -24.89
C GLY A 563 2.43 0.48 -24.64
N LEU A 564 1.53 0.89 -23.74
CA LEU A 564 0.23 0.24 -23.57
C LEU A 564 -0.65 0.45 -24.81
N MET A 565 -0.94 -0.62 -25.54
CA MET A 565 -1.94 -0.63 -26.63
C MET A 565 -3.05 -1.60 -26.31
N VAL A 566 -4.28 -1.10 -26.30
CA VAL A 566 -5.50 -1.85 -25.99
C VAL A 566 -6.39 -1.86 -27.24
N MET A 567 -7.12 -2.95 -27.47
CA MET A 567 -8.08 -3.01 -28.58
C MET A 567 -9.25 -2.04 -28.32
N PRO A 568 -9.70 -1.23 -29.30
CA PRO A 568 -10.78 -0.26 -29.10
C PRO A 568 -12.05 -0.87 -28.49
N GLU A 569 -12.39 -2.11 -28.85
CA GLU A 569 -13.55 -2.84 -28.36
C GLU A 569 -13.49 -3.10 -26.84
N VAL A 570 -12.29 -3.31 -26.29
CA VAL A 570 -12.08 -3.47 -24.84
C VAL A 570 -12.34 -2.15 -24.12
N THR A 571 -11.86 -1.05 -24.70
CA THR A 571 -12.10 0.29 -24.15
C THR A 571 -13.58 0.67 -24.20
N GLU A 572 -14.27 0.36 -25.30
CA GLU A 572 -15.72 0.59 -25.41
C GLU A 572 -16.52 -0.24 -24.41
N ALA A 573 -16.18 -1.52 -24.24
CA ALA A 573 -16.83 -2.39 -23.25
C ALA A 573 -16.68 -1.86 -21.82
N LEU A 574 -15.48 -1.36 -21.47
CA LEU A 574 -15.23 -0.72 -20.17
C LEU A 574 -16.05 0.56 -19.98
N LEU A 575 -16.13 1.42 -21.00
CA LEU A 575 -16.92 2.66 -20.93
C LEU A 575 -18.41 2.38 -20.74
N ASP A 576 -18.96 1.43 -21.50
CA ASP A 576 -20.37 1.06 -21.41
C ASP A 576 -20.69 0.41 -20.05
N ALA A 577 -19.81 -0.48 -19.56
CA ALA A 577 -19.94 -1.11 -18.24
C ALA A 577 -19.85 -0.10 -17.09
N THR A 578 -18.88 0.83 -17.15
CA THR A 578 -18.68 1.85 -16.13
C THR A 578 -19.83 2.86 -16.13
N ALA A 579 -20.36 3.21 -17.30
CA ALA A 579 -21.55 4.05 -17.38
C ALA A 579 -22.79 3.37 -16.78
N ALA A 580 -22.93 2.06 -16.94
CA ALA A 580 -23.99 1.28 -16.28
C ALA A 580 -23.80 1.26 -14.76
N LEU A 581 -22.57 1.04 -14.27
CA LEU A 581 -22.21 1.12 -12.85
C LEU A 581 -22.61 2.48 -12.25
N ILE A 582 -22.22 3.59 -12.89
CA ILE A 582 -22.53 4.94 -12.42
C ILE A 582 -24.03 5.18 -12.35
N ARG A 583 -24.83 4.67 -13.29
CA ARG A 583 -26.30 4.82 -13.25
C ARG A 583 -26.97 3.93 -12.20
N ALA A 584 -26.36 2.79 -11.90
CA ALA A 584 -26.85 1.88 -10.86
C ALA A 584 -26.55 2.42 -9.45
N GLU A 585 -25.58 3.34 -9.33
CA GLU A 585 -25.17 3.97 -8.07
C GLU A 585 -24.98 2.94 -6.93
N PRO A 586 -24.17 1.87 -7.12
CA PRO A 586 -24.04 0.80 -6.12
C PRO A 586 -23.52 1.29 -4.77
N TRP A 587 -22.77 2.38 -4.74
CA TRP A 587 -22.33 3.07 -3.51
C TRP A 587 -23.47 3.70 -2.70
N GLU A 588 -24.67 3.81 -3.26
CA GLU A 588 -25.88 4.15 -2.52
C GLU A 588 -26.52 2.92 -1.85
N GLU A 589 -26.20 1.71 -2.33
CA GLU A 589 -26.79 0.45 -1.86
C GLU A 589 -25.87 -0.31 -0.90
N TRP A 590 -24.57 -0.24 -1.12
CA TRP A 590 -23.54 -0.91 -0.32
C TRP A 590 -22.45 0.07 0.12
N THR A 591 -21.91 -0.19 1.30
CA THR A 591 -20.71 0.47 1.82
C THR A 591 -19.47 -0.32 1.42
N ASN A 592 -18.30 0.21 1.76
CA ASN A 592 -17.03 -0.47 1.56
C ASN A 592 -16.82 -1.66 2.53
N GLU A 593 -17.70 -1.83 3.53
CA GLU A 593 -17.64 -2.92 4.52
C GLU A 593 -18.38 -4.18 4.06
N GLU A 594 -19.39 -4.06 3.19
CA GLU A 594 -20.04 -5.23 2.59
C GLU A 594 -19.20 -5.80 1.44
N VAL A 595 -18.54 -6.93 1.73
CA VAL A 595 -17.65 -7.61 0.77
C VAL A 595 -18.42 -8.62 -0.07
N PHE A 596 -18.35 -8.48 -1.38
CA PHE A 596 -18.89 -9.46 -2.31
C PHE A 596 -17.85 -10.55 -2.57
N THR A 597 -18.32 -11.78 -2.73
CA THR A 597 -17.47 -12.87 -3.23
C THR A 597 -17.65 -12.96 -4.73
N VAL A 598 -16.54 -12.90 -5.47
CA VAL A 598 -16.55 -12.93 -6.93
C VAL A 598 -15.90 -14.21 -7.43
N HIS A 599 -16.66 -15.05 -8.11
CA HIS A 599 -16.13 -16.24 -8.78
C HIS A 599 -15.89 -15.94 -10.25
N LEU A 600 -14.67 -16.20 -10.70
CA LEU A 600 -14.20 -15.92 -12.05
C LEU A 600 -13.96 -17.22 -12.81
N GLU A 601 -14.52 -17.29 -14.02
CA GLU A 601 -14.28 -18.35 -14.99
C GLU A 601 -13.87 -17.76 -16.36
N GLY A 602 -13.18 -18.56 -17.19
CA GLY A 602 -12.70 -18.15 -18.51
C GLY A 602 -11.21 -17.84 -18.53
N ALA A 603 -10.84 -16.69 -19.09
CA ALA A 603 -9.47 -16.21 -19.22
C ALA A 603 -8.84 -15.90 -17.85
N VAL A 604 -9.62 -15.30 -16.94
CA VAL A 604 -9.25 -15.10 -15.54
C VAL A 604 -10.03 -16.08 -14.67
N ARG A 605 -9.37 -16.72 -13.71
CA ARG A 605 -9.96 -17.76 -12.86
C ARG A 605 -9.70 -17.54 -11.38
N GLY A 606 -10.62 -18.05 -10.57
CA GLY A 606 -10.49 -18.11 -9.11
C GLY A 606 -11.53 -17.26 -8.39
N THR A 607 -11.41 -17.23 -7.07
CA THR A 607 -12.29 -16.43 -6.21
C THR A 607 -11.58 -15.15 -5.78
N ARG A 608 -12.32 -14.05 -5.70
CA ARG A 608 -11.85 -12.71 -5.35
C ARG A 608 -12.82 -12.05 -4.38
N GLU A 609 -12.34 -11.04 -3.64
CA GLU A 609 -13.19 -10.18 -2.82
C GLU A 609 -13.40 -8.85 -3.50
N LEU A 610 -14.61 -8.32 -3.45
CA LEU A 610 -14.96 -7.06 -4.09
C LEU A 610 -15.57 -6.12 -3.07
N SER A 611 -15.04 -4.89 -3.02
CA SER A 611 -15.55 -3.79 -2.21
C SER A 611 -15.99 -2.64 -3.10
N VAL A 612 -17.16 -2.08 -2.82
CA VAL A 612 -17.70 -0.90 -3.53
C VAL A 612 -17.15 0.36 -2.87
N MET A 613 -16.57 1.26 -3.68
CA MET A 613 -15.98 2.52 -3.22
C MET A 613 -16.94 3.70 -3.48
N GLY A 614 -17.05 4.61 -2.52
CA GLY A 614 -17.98 5.76 -2.56
C GLY A 614 -18.41 6.25 -1.18
N SER A 615 -18.28 5.39 -0.16
CA SER A 615 -18.51 5.70 1.25
C SER A 615 -17.52 6.79 1.73
N GLY A 616 -17.96 8.05 1.78
CA GLY A 616 -17.13 9.19 2.19
C GLY A 616 -16.94 10.27 1.11
N GLY A 617 -17.32 10.00 -0.14
CA GLY A 617 -17.41 11.00 -1.21
C GLY A 617 -16.11 11.49 -1.84
N SER A 618 -14.95 10.94 -1.45
CA SER A 618 -13.64 11.27 -2.02
C SER A 618 -13.34 10.49 -3.31
N GLU A 619 -13.61 9.18 -3.30
CA GLU A 619 -13.32 8.26 -4.39
C GLU A 619 -14.54 7.38 -4.69
N PHE A 620 -14.81 7.13 -5.97
CA PHE A 620 -15.94 6.32 -6.42
C PHE A 620 -15.44 5.21 -7.34
N GLY A 621 -16.06 4.03 -7.25
CA GLY A 621 -15.73 2.88 -8.09
C GLY A 621 -15.79 1.57 -7.31
N PHE A 622 -14.84 0.67 -7.53
CA PHE A 622 -14.73 -0.58 -6.76
C PHE A 622 -13.29 -1.10 -6.74
N ALA A 623 -12.97 -1.93 -5.75
CA ALA A 623 -11.69 -2.61 -5.63
C ALA A 623 -11.92 -4.12 -5.58
N LEU A 624 -11.26 -4.86 -6.48
CA LEU A 624 -11.27 -6.32 -6.55
C LEU A 624 -9.97 -6.87 -5.99
N PHE A 625 -10.00 -7.45 -4.79
CA PHE A 625 -8.87 -7.98 -4.07
C PHE A 625 -8.56 -9.42 -4.45
N ASP A 626 -7.28 -9.71 -4.62
CA ASP A 626 -6.81 -11.01 -5.09
C ASP A 626 -6.98 -12.15 -4.07
N ARG A 627 -7.11 -11.81 -2.78
CA ARG A 627 -7.22 -12.77 -1.67
C ARG A 627 -8.40 -12.48 -0.77
N ALA A 628 -8.97 -13.53 -0.20
CA ALA A 628 -9.97 -13.43 0.87
C ALA A 628 -9.38 -12.79 2.15
N GLY A 629 -10.23 -12.11 2.91
CA GLY A 629 -9.92 -11.32 4.11
C GLY A 629 -9.15 -10.03 3.82
N SER A 630 -9.04 -9.58 2.57
CA SER A 630 -8.24 -8.38 2.25
C SER A 630 -8.94 -7.11 2.68
N VAL A 631 -10.26 -7.04 2.49
CA VAL A 631 -11.07 -5.90 2.95
C VAL A 631 -11.07 -5.84 4.48
N GLU A 632 -11.24 -6.98 5.14
CA GLU A 632 -11.17 -7.06 6.61
C GLU A 632 -9.80 -6.60 7.13
N ARG A 633 -8.70 -7.04 6.51
CA ARG A 633 -7.33 -6.57 6.84
C ARG A 633 -7.15 -5.06 6.62
N MET A 634 -7.76 -4.50 5.58
CA MET A 634 -7.76 -3.05 5.31
C MET A 634 -8.57 -2.27 6.35
N SER A 635 -9.79 -2.73 6.68
CA SER A 635 -10.62 -2.11 7.70
C SER A 635 -9.96 -2.17 9.09
N MET A 636 -9.25 -3.26 9.38
CA MET A 636 -8.46 -3.43 10.60
C MET A 636 -7.20 -2.55 10.67
N SER A 637 -6.71 -2.03 9.54
CA SER A 637 -5.57 -1.11 9.49
C SER A 637 -5.95 0.37 9.66
N GLY A 638 -7.26 0.69 9.66
CA GLY A 638 -7.82 2.01 9.96
C GLY A 638 -7.89 2.96 8.75
N LEU A 639 -8.78 3.97 8.83
CA LEU A 639 -8.84 5.07 7.84
C LEU A 639 -7.50 5.83 7.78
N PRO A 640 -7.15 6.45 6.63
CA PRO A 640 -5.95 7.25 6.46
C PRO A 640 -6.02 8.52 7.31
N GLY A 641 -5.73 8.39 8.60
CA GLY A 641 -5.36 9.49 9.47
C GLY A 641 -3.85 9.62 9.39
N GLY A 642 -3.39 10.57 8.57
CA GLY A 642 -1.99 10.76 8.18
C GLY A 642 -0.97 10.37 9.26
N ASN A 643 -0.21 9.31 8.94
CA ASN A 643 1.12 8.92 9.45
C ASN A 643 1.41 7.40 9.42
N VAL A 644 0.62 6.58 8.72
CA VAL A 644 0.93 5.14 8.52
C VAL A 644 0.76 4.82 7.04
N ASP A 645 1.83 4.36 6.37
CA ASP A 645 1.69 3.77 5.03
C ASP A 645 0.85 2.50 5.15
N VAL A 646 -0.38 2.59 4.67
CA VAL A 646 -1.28 1.45 4.60
C VAL A 646 -0.82 0.57 3.45
N LEU A 647 -0.51 -0.69 3.74
CA LEU A 647 -0.17 -1.69 2.73
C LEU A 647 -1.43 -1.94 1.88
N ILE A 648 -1.43 -1.47 0.63
CA ILE A 648 -2.55 -1.67 -0.28
C ILE A 648 -2.51 -3.14 -0.73
N PRO A 649 -3.51 -3.97 -0.40
CA PRO A 649 -3.50 -5.37 -0.82
C PRO A 649 -3.51 -5.50 -2.34
N ASP A 650 -2.97 -6.61 -2.84
CA ASP A 650 -3.00 -6.93 -4.25
C ASP A 650 -4.45 -6.87 -4.76
N SER A 651 -4.68 -5.93 -5.67
CA SER A 651 -6.03 -5.56 -6.07
C SER A 651 -6.06 -4.96 -7.47
N LEU A 652 -7.18 -5.16 -8.14
CA LEU A 652 -7.56 -4.39 -9.31
C LEU A 652 -8.56 -3.33 -8.87
N GLY A 653 -8.10 -2.09 -8.79
CA GLY A 653 -8.94 -0.93 -8.47
C GLY A 653 -9.49 -0.29 -9.74
N VAL A 654 -10.76 0.09 -9.71
CA VAL A 654 -11.38 0.96 -10.71
C VAL A 654 -11.82 2.24 -10.01
N THR A 655 -11.22 3.36 -10.38
CA THR A 655 -11.58 4.70 -9.87
C THR A 655 -12.20 5.57 -10.97
N LEU A 656 -13.05 6.50 -10.55
CA LEU A 656 -13.77 7.40 -11.44
C LEU A 656 -13.29 8.85 -11.26
N GLU A 657 -12.48 9.31 -12.20
CA GLU A 657 -11.91 10.65 -12.21
C GLU A 657 -12.76 11.65 -13.02
N ASP A 658 -12.59 12.95 -12.71
CA ASP A 658 -13.21 14.08 -13.41
C ASP A 658 -12.22 14.89 -14.26
N ALA A 659 -11.02 14.35 -14.46
CA ALA A 659 -9.95 14.93 -15.28
C ALA A 659 -9.22 13.83 -16.07
N PRO A 660 -8.54 14.16 -17.19
CA PRO A 660 -8.45 15.49 -17.80
C PRO A 660 -9.67 15.84 -18.68
N ASP A 661 -10.02 17.13 -18.74
CA ASP A 661 -11.21 17.67 -19.43
C ASP A 661 -11.42 17.18 -20.86
N TRP A 662 -10.32 17.02 -21.61
CA TRP A 662 -10.38 16.62 -23.01
C TRP A 662 -10.81 15.16 -23.18
N VAL A 663 -10.51 14.28 -22.21
CA VAL A 663 -11.00 12.89 -22.15
C VAL A 663 -12.44 12.87 -21.67
N VAL A 664 -12.73 13.53 -20.54
CA VAL A 664 -14.08 13.63 -19.95
C VAL A 664 -15.12 14.07 -20.97
N LYS A 665 -14.78 15.06 -21.82
CA LYS A 665 -15.68 15.54 -22.87
C LYS A 665 -15.99 14.46 -23.91
N THR A 666 -14.99 13.69 -24.33
CA THR A 666 -15.20 12.61 -25.31
C THR A 666 -15.97 11.44 -24.73
N VAL A 667 -15.68 11.05 -23.48
CA VAL A 667 -16.43 10.01 -22.75
C VAL A 667 -17.89 10.43 -22.59
N LYS A 668 -18.14 11.67 -22.17
CA LYS A 668 -19.51 12.21 -22.03
C LYS A 668 -20.29 12.20 -23.34
N ASP A 669 -19.64 12.42 -24.48
CA ASP A 669 -20.31 12.40 -25.79
C ASP A 669 -20.82 10.98 -26.14
N VAL A 670 -20.18 9.92 -25.62
CA VAL A 670 -20.57 8.51 -25.81
C VAL A 670 -21.54 8.04 -24.72
N THR A 671 -21.18 8.23 -23.46
CA THR A 671 -21.89 7.66 -22.30
C THR A 671 -22.97 8.59 -21.76
N GLY A 672 -22.95 9.88 -22.13
CA GLY A 672 -23.77 10.92 -21.51
C GLY A 672 -23.30 11.34 -20.11
N LEU A 673 -22.22 10.75 -19.58
CA LEU A 673 -21.71 10.97 -18.23
C LEU A 673 -20.26 11.50 -18.28
N PRO A 674 -19.92 12.57 -17.54
CA PRO A 674 -18.56 13.12 -17.48
C PRO A 674 -17.68 12.37 -16.46
N PHE A 675 -17.00 11.31 -16.90
CA PHE A 675 -16.04 10.56 -16.07
C PHE A 675 -14.84 10.07 -16.90
N VAL A 676 -13.77 9.67 -16.22
CA VAL A 676 -12.63 8.92 -16.77
C VAL A 676 -12.42 7.69 -15.88
N PRO A 677 -12.51 6.46 -16.41
CA PRO A 677 -12.21 5.27 -15.63
C PRO A 677 -10.71 5.01 -15.62
N ASP A 678 -10.12 4.95 -14.44
CA ASP A 678 -8.76 4.46 -14.25
C ASP A 678 -8.79 3.06 -13.65
N VAL A 679 -8.16 2.12 -14.36
CA VAL A 679 -8.06 0.72 -13.95
C VAL A 679 -6.62 0.46 -13.55
N MET A 680 -6.40 0.38 -12.24
CA MET A 680 -5.08 0.27 -11.65
C MET A 680 -4.92 -1.08 -10.99
N ARG A 681 -3.89 -1.81 -11.40
CA ARG A 681 -3.44 -3.00 -10.68
C ARG A 681 -2.45 -2.56 -9.63
N VAL A 682 -2.72 -2.88 -8.38
CA VAL A 682 -1.73 -2.81 -7.31
C VAL A 682 -1.23 -4.22 -7.05
N GLN A 683 0.09 -4.42 -7.15
CA GLN A 683 0.77 -5.65 -6.76
C GLN A 683 1.95 -5.29 -5.86
N ARG A 684 1.96 -5.83 -4.63
CA ARG A 684 2.94 -5.50 -3.58
C ARG A 684 3.15 -4.00 -3.42
N ASN A 685 2.04 -3.28 -3.26
CA ASN A 685 2.04 -1.83 -3.10
C ASN A 685 2.61 -1.04 -4.31
N THR A 686 2.86 -1.70 -5.45
CA THR A 686 3.31 -1.06 -6.69
C THR A 686 2.11 -0.93 -7.64
N PRO A 687 1.62 0.29 -7.89
CA PRO A 687 0.56 0.53 -8.87
C PRO A 687 1.10 0.44 -10.30
N ARG A 688 0.34 -0.18 -11.20
CA ARG A 688 0.52 -0.16 -12.65
C ARG A 688 -0.85 -0.09 -13.35
N LEU A 689 -0.88 0.29 -14.62
CA LEU A 689 -2.13 0.23 -15.38
C LEU A 689 -2.56 -1.22 -15.63
N GLY A 690 -3.87 -1.43 -15.68
CA GLY A 690 -4.48 -2.70 -16.04
C GLY A 690 -4.15 -3.09 -17.48
N ASN A 691 -3.80 -4.35 -17.71
CA ASN A 691 -3.63 -4.91 -19.05
C ASN A 691 -4.99 -5.20 -19.72
N ALA A 692 -5.00 -5.68 -20.97
CA ALA A 692 -6.23 -5.95 -21.72
C ALA A 692 -7.17 -6.96 -21.01
N GLU A 693 -6.64 -8.02 -20.39
CA GLU A 693 -7.44 -9.01 -19.66
C GLU A 693 -8.06 -8.40 -18.39
N GLU A 694 -7.28 -7.57 -17.69
CA GLU A 694 -7.71 -6.87 -16.47
C GLU A 694 -8.78 -5.80 -16.78
N LEU A 695 -8.68 -5.12 -17.92
CA LEU A 695 -9.71 -4.18 -18.39
C LEU A 695 -11.03 -4.89 -18.72
N VAL A 696 -10.98 -6.06 -19.36
CA VAL A 696 -12.17 -6.89 -19.61
C VAL A 696 -12.76 -7.41 -18.30
N LEU A 697 -11.93 -7.84 -17.35
CA LEU A 697 -12.37 -8.24 -16.01
C LEU A 697 -13.06 -7.09 -15.28
N ALA A 698 -12.46 -5.90 -15.27
CA ALA A 698 -13.05 -4.69 -14.68
C ALA A 698 -14.41 -4.37 -15.31
N ALA A 699 -14.53 -4.45 -16.64
CA ALA A 699 -15.79 -4.25 -17.33
C ALA A 699 -16.85 -5.30 -16.95
N ALA A 700 -16.48 -6.58 -16.83
CA ALA A 700 -17.39 -7.65 -16.44
C ALA A 700 -17.89 -7.49 -14.99
N VAL A 701 -17.00 -7.14 -14.06
CA VAL A 701 -17.35 -6.86 -12.65
C VAL A 701 -18.24 -5.62 -12.54
N ALA A 702 -17.94 -4.55 -13.29
CA ALA A 702 -18.78 -3.36 -13.32
C ALA A 702 -20.20 -3.66 -13.83
N GLN A 703 -20.35 -4.52 -14.84
CA GLN A 703 -21.66 -4.99 -15.30
C GLN A 703 -22.40 -5.82 -14.24
N ALA A 704 -21.70 -6.72 -13.55
CA ALA A 704 -22.29 -7.53 -12.48
C ALA A 704 -22.78 -6.64 -11.32
N LEU A 705 -21.97 -5.67 -10.88
CA LEU A 705 -22.37 -4.69 -9.86
C LEU A 705 -23.54 -3.81 -10.31
N ALA A 706 -23.61 -3.42 -11.57
CA ALA A 706 -24.73 -2.61 -12.09
C ALA A 706 -26.08 -3.38 -12.05
N LEU A 707 -26.03 -4.70 -12.15
CA LEU A 707 -27.20 -5.59 -12.09
C LEU A 707 -27.51 -6.07 -10.67
N ALA A 708 -26.53 -6.03 -9.74
CA ALA A 708 -26.71 -6.47 -8.37
C ALA A 708 -27.86 -5.73 -7.67
N ARG A 709 -28.63 -6.45 -6.87
CA ARG A 709 -29.69 -5.90 -6.02
C ARG A 709 -29.65 -6.59 -4.66
N PRO A 710 -29.93 -5.92 -3.54
CA PRO A 710 -29.85 -6.52 -2.20
C PRO A 710 -30.69 -7.80 -2.02
N GLU A 711 -31.77 -7.95 -2.77
CA GLU A 711 -32.69 -9.10 -2.69
C GLU A 711 -32.16 -10.36 -3.40
N GLU A 712 -31.26 -10.17 -4.37
CA GLU A 712 -30.69 -11.26 -5.15
C GLU A 712 -29.62 -12.00 -4.35
N ARG A 713 -29.49 -13.31 -4.59
CA ARG A 713 -28.42 -14.12 -3.96
C ARG A 713 -27.11 -14.00 -4.71
N GLU A 714 -27.21 -13.95 -6.03
CA GLU A 714 -26.09 -13.95 -6.93
C GLU A 714 -26.48 -13.28 -8.24
N VAL A 715 -25.48 -12.73 -8.93
CA VAL A 715 -25.60 -12.25 -10.30
C VAL A 715 -24.55 -12.95 -11.14
N ASP A 716 -24.95 -13.42 -12.31
CA ASP A 716 -24.06 -14.05 -13.27
C ASP A 716 -24.00 -13.18 -14.53
N VAL A 717 -22.79 -12.77 -14.90
CA VAL A 717 -22.50 -11.99 -16.11
C VAL A 717 -21.40 -12.67 -16.89
N GLU A 718 -21.62 -12.82 -18.19
CA GLU A 718 -20.60 -13.27 -19.12
C GLU A 718 -20.29 -12.15 -20.10
N LEU A 719 -19.02 -11.71 -20.13
CA LEU A 719 -18.54 -10.70 -21.06
C LEU A 719 -17.52 -11.31 -22.02
N LYS A 720 -17.77 -11.11 -23.31
CA LYS A 720 -16.87 -11.52 -24.39
C LYS A 720 -16.48 -10.33 -25.25
N VAL A 721 -15.18 -10.07 -25.36
CA VAL A 721 -14.60 -9.01 -26.19
C VAL A 721 -13.46 -9.59 -27.00
N GLY A 722 -13.63 -9.69 -28.32
CA GLY A 722 -12.68 -10.39 -29.19
C GLY A 722 -12.51 -11.86 -28.75
N ASP A 723 -11.27 -12.26 -28.51
CA ASP A 723 -10.90 -13.60 -28.03
C ASP A 723 -10.93 -13.74 -26.49
N LEU A 724 -11.10 -12.62 -25.76
CA LEU A 724 -11.17 -12.62 -24.31
C LEU A 724 -12.60 -12.89 -23.84
N GLN A 725 -12.74 -13.83 -22.91
CA GLN A 725 -14.02 -14.20 -22.32
C GLN A 725 -13.83 -14.34 -20.81
N VAL A 726 -14.64 -13.59 -20.05
CA VAL A 726 -14.67 -13.62 -18.58
C VAL A 726 -16.11 -13.81 -18.15
N ARG A 727 -16.36 -14.81 -17.32
CA ARG A 727 -17.63 -14.99 -16.62
C ARG A 727 -17.45 -14.67 -15.15
N VAL A 728 -18.33 -13.82 -14.65
CA VAL A 728 -18.34 -13.31 -13.28
C VAL A 728 -19.63 -13.80 -12.63
N ARG A 729 -19.49 -14.68 -11.64
CA ARG A 729 -20.57 -15.00 -10.71
C ARG A 729 -20.31 -14.25 -9.42
N LEU A 730 -21.08 -13.19 -9.22
CA LEU A 730 -21.03 -12.29 -8.08
C LEU A 730 -22.00 -12.78 -7.01
N GLU A 731 -21.50 -13.24 -5.87
CA GLU A 731 -22.34 -13.55 -4.71
C GLU A 731 -22.63 -12.25 -3.94
N ILE A 732 -23.91 -11.95 -3.78
CA ILE A 732 -24.34 -10.72 -3.13
C ILE A 732 -24.35 -10.97 -1.62
N PRO A 733 -23.57 -10.19 -0.84
CA PRO A 733 -23.52 -10.34 0.60
C PRO A 733 -24.92 -10.19 1.18
N LEU A 734 -25.23 -10.98 2.21
CA LEU A 734 -26.49 -10.82 2.92
C LEU A 734 -26.50 -9.41 3.52
N PRO A 735 -27.48 -8.55 3.14
CA PRO A 735 -27.62 -7.26 3.78
C PRO A 735 -28.33 -7.51 5.12
N LEU A 736 -27.60 -8.04 6.09
CA LEU A 736 -27.90 -8.06 7.53
C LEU A 736 -26.71 -8.67 8.26
N LEU A 737 -26.50 -8.19 9.49
CA LEU A 737 -25.46 -8.55 10.47
C LEU A 737 -24.25 -7.60 10.43
N THR A 738 -24.46 -6.35 10.87
CA THR A 738 -23.41 -5.58 11.58
C THR A 738 -23.10 -6.29 12.91
N GLY A 739 -22.53 -7.48 12.81
CA GLY A 739 -22.38 -8.43 13.91
C GLY A 739 -21.29 -9.42 13.53
N SER A 740 -20.04 -8.99 13.63
CA SER A 740 -18.87 -9.85 13.51
C SER A 740 -18.81 -10.83 14.70
N TYR A 741 -18.46 -12.09 14.45
CA TYR A 741 -17.99 -12.99 15.51
C TYR A 741 -16.61 -12.48 15.97
N VAL A 742 -16.55 -11.96 17.19
CA VAL A 742 -15.34 -11.34 17.73
C VAL A 742 -14.49 -12.35 18.50
N GLY A 743 -13.58 -13.00 17.80
CA GLY A 743 -12.29 -13.35 18.39
C GLY A 743 -11.50 -12.06 18.65
N LYS A 744 -11.55 -11.55 19.90
CA LYS A 744 -10.80 -10.38 20.42
C LYS A 744 -10.64 -9.17 19.45
N LEU A 745 -11.67 -8.32 19.39
CA LEU A 745 -11.63 -6.99 18.78
C LEU A 745 -11.32 -5.91 19.83
N ASP A 746 -10.63 -4.87 19.37
CA ASP A 746 -10.31 -3.64 20.09
C ASP A 746 -11.47 -2.65 19.99
N LEU A 747 -11.98 -2.18 21.14
CA LEU A 747 -13.13 -1.27 21.24
C LEU A 747 -12.79 0.18 20.85
N LEU A 748 -11.68 0.38 20.15
CA LEU A 748 -11.07 1.68 19.89
C LEU A 748 -11.34 2.24 18.49
N SER A 749 -11.99 1.47 17.61
CA SER A 749 -12.35 1.91 16.25
C SER A 749 -13.68 2.71 16.19
N LEU A 750 -14.51 2.72 17.24
CA LEU A 750 -15.87 3.28 17.20
C LEU A 750 -16.00 4.74 17.64
N ALA A 751 -14.92 5.51 17.62
CA ALA A 751 -14.91 6.82 18.26
C ALA A 751 -14.48 8.00 17.37
N THR A 752 -14.98 8.13 16.13
CA THR A 752 -14.85 9.41 15.40
C THR A 752 -15.97 9.63 14.37
N ARG A 753 -17.15 10.04 14.84
CA ARG A 753 -17.94 11.14 14.23
C ARG A 753 -19.06 11.55 15.18
N ARG A 754 -18.84 12.62 15.94
CA ARG A 754 -19.95 13.44 16.44
C ARG A 754 -20.00 14.70 15.57
N PRO A 755 -21.06 14.95 14.79
CA PRO A 755 -21.26 16.28 14.26
C PRO A 755 -21.49 17.25 15.43
N LYS A 756 -20.99 18.46 15.25
CA LYS A 756 -21.27 19.57 16.17
C LYS A 756 -22.74 19.96 16.02
N ALA A 757 -23.56 19.52 16.97
CA ALA A 757 -24.82 20.15 17.30
C ALA A 757 -24.56 21.54 17.90
N SER A 758 -25.14 22.60 17.32
CA SER A 758 -25.03 23.95 17.87
C SER A 758 -26.16 24.33 18.83
N HIS A 759 -27.12 23.47 19.16
CA HIS A 759 -28.14 23.75 20.19
C HIS A 759 -28.30 22.61 21.20
N ALA A 760 -29.03 22.89 22.30
CA ALA A 760 -29.28 21.93 23.37
C ALA A 760 -30.27 20.83 22.91
N PRO A 761 -30.01 19.54 23.20
CA PRO A 761 -30.93 18.44 22.90
C PRO A 761 -32.30 18.67 23.54
N THR A 762 -33.40 18.46 22.82
CA THR A 762 -34.76 18.56 23.40
C THR A 762 -35.21 17.26 24.09
N ARG A 763 -34.47 16.15 23.93
CA ARG A 763 -34.71 14.85 24.57
C ARG A 763 -33.48 14.31 25.30
N SER A 764 -33.70 13.69 26.46
CA SER A 764 -32.63 13.11 27.30
C SER A 764 -32.12 11.78 26.73
N LEU A 765 -30.80 11.61 26.68
CA LEU A 765 -30.18 10.34 26.29
C LEU A 765 -30.49 9.20 27.30
N PRO A 766 -30.74 7.97 26.85
CA PRO A 766 -30.95 6.82 27.73
C PRO A 766 -29.77 6.56 28.66
N THR A 767 -30.03 6.36 29.96
CA THR A 767 -29.00 6.16 31.00
C THR A 767 -28.71 4.69 31.33
N LYS A 768 -29.56 3.76 30.87
CA LYS A 768 -29.38 2.31 31.06
C LYS A 768 -28.21 1.76 30.22
N LYS A 769 -27.50 0.76 30.75
CA LYS A 769 -26.44 0.06 29.99
C LYS A 769 -27.02 -0.61 28.75
N VAL A 770 -26.25 -0.59 27.68
CA VAL A 770 -26.68 -1.05 26.36
C VAL A 770 -26.93 -2.57 26.36
N SER A 771 -26.05 -3.34 26.98
CA SER A 771 -26.20 -4.80 27.10
C SER A 771 -27.45 -5.19 27.89
N GLU A 772 -27.75 -4.48 28.97
CA GLU A 772 -28.99 -4.65 29.74
C GLU A 772 -30.22 -4.29 28.90
N THR A 773 -30.12 -3.23 28.09
CA THR A 773 -31.21 -2.81 27.19
C THR A 773 -31.46 -3.85 26.10
N LEU A 774 -30.41 -4.39 25.49
CA LEU A 774 -30.52 -5.43 24.46
C LEU A 774 -31.09 -6.73 25.03
N LEU A 775 -30.67 -7.15 26.23
CA LEU A 775 -31.24 -8.31 26.92
C LEU A 775 -32.72 -8.09 27.29
N GLU A 776 -33.09 -6.91 27.78
CA GLU A 776 -34.49 -6.55 28.07
C GLU A 776 -35.36 -6.51 26.80
N PHE A 777 -34.75 -6.08 25.68
CA PHE A 777 -35.36 -6.07 24.37
C PHE A 777 -35.57 -7.48 23.82
N ALA A 778 -34.52 -8.32 23.84
CA ALA A 778 -34.49 -9.66 23.30
C ALA A 778 -35.23 -10.69 24.16
N LYS A 779 -35.60 -10.37 25.41
CA LYS A 779 -36.25 -11.28 26.35
C LYS A 779 -37.30 -12.25 25.76
N PRO A 780 -38.24 -11.81 24.88
CA PRO A 780 -39.26 -12.71 24.34
C PRO A 780 -38.74 -13.86 23.46
N VAL A 781 -37.52 -13.74 22.93
CA VAL A 781 -36.88 -14.73 22.05
C VAL A 781 -35.73 -15.47 22.75
N LEU A 782 -35.55 -15.22 24.05
CA LEU A 782 -34.54 -15.89 24.89
C LEU A 782 -35.15 -16.99 25.76
N ASP A 783 -36.47 -17.15 25.72
CA ASP A 783 -37.16 -18.24 26.39
C ASP A 783 -36.65 -19.57 25.80
N ASP A 784 -36.39 -20.57 26.64
CA ASP A 784 -35.93 -21.93 26.28
C ASP A 784 -34.49 -22.06 25.71
N VAL A 785 -33.69 -20.97 25.66
CA VAL A 785 -32.27 -21.04 25.25
C VAL A 785 -31.46 -22.02 26.12
N GLU A 786 -31.74 -22.07 27.42
CA GLU A 786 -31.09 -22.98 28.38
C GLU A 786 -31.42 -24.46 28.12
N ASP A 787 -32.52 -24.75 27.42
CA ASP A 787 -32.99 -26.09 27.10
C ASP A 787 -32.48 -26.59 25.73
N SER A 788 -31.71 -25.77 25.00
CA SER A 788 -31.09 -26.12 23.71
C SER A 788 -29.93 -27.12 23.87
N GLU A 789 -29.67 -27.92 22.83
CA GLU A 789 -28.47 -28.79 22.77
C GLU A 789 -27.16 -27.99 22.77
N ASP A 790 -27.21 -26.75 22.25
CA ASP A 790 -26.11 -25.77 22.32
C ASP A 790 -26.66 -24.39 22.75
N PRO A 791 -26.80 -24.16 24.08
CA PRO A 791 -27.32 -22.91 24.62
C PRO A 791 -26.51 -21.68 24.22
N GLN A 792 -25.21 -21.84 23.92
CA GLN A 792 -24.35 -20.71 23.55
C GLN A 792 -24.60 -20.29 22.09
N ALA A 793 -24.71 -21.25 21.17
CA ALA A 793 -25.06 -20.98 19.78
C ALA A 793 -26.48 -20.44 19.63
N GLU A 794 -27.42 -20.97 20.41
CA GLU A 794 -28.81 -20.50 20.42
C GLU A 794 -28.90 -19.06 20.96
N LEU A 795 -28.23 -18.78 22.08
CA LEU A 795 -28.15 -17.43 22.65
C LEU A 795 -27.56 -16.41 21.66
N PHE A 796 -26.51 -16.81 20.93
CA PHE A 796 -25.90 -15.95 19.90
C PHE A 796 -26.88 -15.63 18.79
N THR A 797 -27.58 -16.65 18.30
CA THR A 797 -28.53 -16.53 17.20
C THR A 797 -29.68 -15.58 17.57
N CYS A 798 -30.28 -15.74 18.74
CA CYS A 798 -31.36 -14.88 19.22
C CYS A 798 -30.92 -13.43 19.41
N LEU A 799 -29.72 -13.22 19.96
CA LEU A 799 -29.18 -11.88 20.18
C LEU A 799 -28.73 -11.19 18.88
N ALA A 800 -28.22 -11.94 17.91
CA ALA A 800 -27.89 -11.42 16.57
C ALA A 800 -29.16 -10.97 15.82
N LEU A 801 -30.25 -11.74 15.95
CA LEU A 801 -31.56 -11.37 15.40
C LEU A 801 -32.12 -10.10 16.08
N ALA A 802 -32.00 -10.02 17.41
CA ALA A 802 -32.40 -8.84 18.17
C ALA A 802 -31.59 -7.59 17.83
N LEU A 803 -30.27 -7.71 17.70
CA LEU A 803 -29.41 -6.62 17.26
C LEU A 803 -29.82 -6.14 15.86
N SER A 804 -30.09 -7.07 14.94
CA SER A 804 -30.53 -6.78 13.57
C SER A 804 -31.87 -6.04 13.53
N ALA A 805 -32.88 -6.50 14.26
CA ALA A 805 -34.18 -5.84 14.36
C ALA A 805 -34.08 -4.45 14.99
N TRP A 806 -33.23 -4.31 16.02
CA TRP A 806 -32.99 -3.04 16.67
C TRP A 806 -32.36 -2.01 15.72
N ASN A 807 -31.28 -2.39 15.04
CA ASN A 807 -30.56 -1.50 14.13
C ASN A 807 -31.40 -1.12 12.91
N ALA A 808 -32.08 -2.08 12.29
CA ALA A 808 -32.93 -1.81 11.12
C ALA A 808 -34.01 -0.76 11.42
N VAL A 809 -34.66 -0.84 12.58
CA VAL A 809 -35.67 0.17 12.98
C VAL A 809 -35.05 1.53 13.27
N VAL A 810 -33.87 1.56 13.90
CA VAL A 810 -33.15 2.83 14.16
C VAL A 810 -32.75 3.48 12.84
N GLN A 811 -32.16 2.72 11.91
CA GLN A 811 -31.73 3.20 10.60
C GLN A 811 -32.92 3.62 9.72
N ASP A 812 -34.06 2.91 9.74
CA ASP A 812 -35.29 3.37 9.07
C ASP A 812 -35.82 4.69 9.60
N THR A 813 -35.50 5.02 10.84
CA THR A 813 -35.87 6.32 11.39
C THR A 813 -34.86 7.41 11.01
N TRP A 814 -33.65 7.04 10.57
CA TRP A 814 -32.62 7.98 10.13
C TRP A 814 -32.69 8.24 8.63
N GLU A 815 -32.92 7.18 7.85
CA GLU A 815 -32.94 7.16 6.39
C GLU A 815 -34.22 6.43 5.92
N PRO A 816 -35.40 7.04 6.12
CA PRO A 816 -36.69 6.39 5.82
C PRO A 816 -36.85 5.98 4.36
N GLU A 817 -36.11 6.61 3.46
CA GLU A 817 -36.03 6.27 2.03
C GLU A 817 -35.25 4.98 1.73
N LYS A 818 -34.39 4.50 2.64
CA LYS A 818 -33.55 3.32 2.42
C LYS A 818 -34.26 2.01 2.76
N GLY A 819 -35.26 2.01 3.66
CA GLY A 819 -36.12 0.84 3.92
C GLY A 819 -35.39 -0.36 4.53
N TRP A 820 -34.52 -0.12 5.51
CA TRP A 820 -33.71 -1.07 6.26
C TRP A 820 -34.49 -2.23 6.90
N VAL A 821 -35.71 -2.00 7.43
CA VAL A 821 -36.54 -3.12 7.95
C VAL A 821 -36.99 -4.04 6.83
N GLU A 822 -37.35 -3.50 5.67
CA GLU A 822 -37.77 -4.33 4.52
C GLU A 822 -36.59 -5.08 3.90
N ARG A 823 -35.40 -4.46 3.87
CA ARG A 823 -34.15 -5.14 3.48
C ARG A 823 -33.85 -6.31 4.42
N ALA A 824 -33.94 -6.08 5.73
CA ALA A 824 -33.75 -7.11 6.74
C ALA A 824 -34.75 -8.27 6.58
N ARG A 825 -36.01 -7.96 6.32
CA ARG A 825 -37.07 -8.93 6.03
C ARG A 825 -36.76 -9.75 4.76
N ALA A 826 -36.30 -9.10 3.69
CA ALA A 826 -35.92 -9.76 2.44
C ALA A 826 -34.77 -10.76 2.68
N THR A 827 -33.80 -10.40 3.52
CA THR A 827 -32.68 -11.27 3.90
C THR A 827 -33.14 -12.51 4.66
N LEU A 828 -34.01 -12.38 5.66
CA LEU A 828 -34.57 -13.52 6.40
C LEU A 828 -35.39 -14.44 5.48
N THR A 829 -36.03 -13.87 4.45
CA THR A 829 -36.77 -14.64 3.45
C THR A 829 -35.88 -15.54 2.59
N ARG A 830 -34.54 -15.31 2.56
CA ARG A 830 -33.57 -16.20 1.91
C ARG A 830 -33.28 -17.47 2.72
N MET A 831 -33.70 -17.60 3.99
CA MET A 831 -33.39 -18.76 4.83
C MET A 831 -34.19 -20.03 4.44
N PRO A 832 -33.72 -21.25 4.82
CA PRO A 832 -34.51 -22.49 4.71
C PRO A 832 -35.90 -22.34 5.33
N ARG A 833 -36.92 -23.01 4.78
CA ARG A 833 -38.34 -22.73 5.09
C ARG A 833 -38.67 -22.92 6.58
N ASP A 834 -38.16 -23.98 7.16
CA ASP A 834 -38.25 -24.35 8.57
C ASP A 834 -37.64 -23.29 9.50
N VAL A 835 -36.50 -22.71 9.13
CA VAL A 835 -35.83 -21.66 9.91
C VAL A 835 -36.45 -20.27 9.66
N ARG A 836 -36.89 -20.01 8.43
CA ARG A 836 -37.45 -18.73 7.97
C ARG A 836 -38.73 -18.36 8.71
N GLU A 837 -39.67 -19.30 8.85
CA GLU A 837 -40.97 -19.02 9.48
C GLU A 837 -40.78 -18.57 10.95
N MET A 838 -39.85 -19.22 11.67
CA MET A 838 -39.46 -18.87 13.04
C MET A 838 -38.71 -17.52 13.11
N MET A 839 -37.63 -17.37 12.34
CA MET A 839 -36.82 -16.15 12.36
C MET A 839 -37.59 -14.89 11.92
N LEU A 840 -38.50 -15.01 10.95
CA LEU A 840 -39.38 -13.90 10.56
C LEU A 840 -40.39 -13.57 11.67
N HIS A 841 -40.97 -14.57 12.33
CA HIS A 841 -41.89 -14.33 13.44
C HIS A 841 -41.20 -13.53 14.56
N ASP A 842 -40.02 -13.99 14.97
CA ASP A 842 -39.23 -13.36 16.03
C ASP A 842 -38.72 -11.98 15.63
N PHE A 843 -38.30 -11.80 14.37
CA PHE A 843 -37.90 -10.51 13.83
C PHE A 843 -39.05 -9.48 13.85
N GLU A 844 -40.24 -9.85 13.39
CA GLU A 844 -41.40 -8.94 13.40
C GLU A 844 -41.82 -8.58 14.83
N LEU A 845 -41.77 -9.55 15.76
CA LEU A 845 -42.02 -9.33 17.17
C LEU A 845 -41.04 -8.30 17.75
N LEU A 846 -39.75 -8.42 17.44
CA LEU A 846 -38.69 -7.52 17.89
C LEU A 846 -38.80 -6.14 17.24
N VAL A 847 -39.09 -6.04 15.94
CA VAL A 847 -39.36 -4.78 15.24
C VAL A 847 -40.53 -4.02 15.89
N GLU A 848 -41.64 -4.71 16.13
CA GLU A 848 -42.80 -4.13 16.80
C GLU A 848 -42.47 -3.68 18.23
N ARG A 849 -41.73 -4.51 18.97
CA ARG A 849 -41.28 -4.20 20.33
C ARG A 849 -40.35 -2.99 20.35
N LYS A 850 -39.45 -2.83 19.36
CA LYS A 850 -38.54 -1.67 19.24
C LYS A 850 -39.34 -0.40 19.03
N ARG A 851 -40.32 -0.44 18.13
CA ARG A 851 -41.21 0.69 17.81
C ARG A 851 -42.15 1.07 18.97
N ARG A 852 -42.55 0.13 19.82
CA ARG A 852 -43.51 0.39 20.92
C ARG A 852 -42.88 0.70 22.27
N HIS A 853 -41.86 -0.06 22.67
CA HIS A 853 -41.33 -0.03 24.04
C HIS A 853 -39.95 0.62 24.14
N PHE A 854 -39.25 0.77 23.01
CA PHE A 854 -37.89 1.31 22.95
C PHE A 854 -37.76 2.39 21.86
N ALA A 855 -38.87 3.04 21.50
CA ALA A 855 -38.91 4.01 20.39
C ALA A 855 -37.96 5.20 20.60
N ASP A 856 -37.84 5.65 21.85
CA ASP A 856 -37.02 6.80 22.24
C ASP A 856 -35.52 6.49 22.36
N ASP A 857 -35.10 5.26 22.04
CA ASP A 857 -33.70 4.85 22.10
C ASP A 857 -33.05 4.84 20.68
N PRO A 858 -32.20 5.84 20.36
CA PRO A 858 -31.62 5.98 19.03
C PRO A 858 -30.26 5.30 18.88
N ARG A 859 -29.84 4.47 19.83
CA ARG A 859 -28.50 3.87 19.77
C ARG A 859 -28.45 2.82 18.66
N LEU A 860 -27.49 2.89 17.74
CA LEU A 860 -27.14 1.75 16.89
C LEU A 860 -26.15 0.86 17.63
N LEU A 861 -26.31 -0.44 17.51
CA LEU A 861 -25.51 -1.44 18.21
C LEU A 861 -24.50 -2.05 17.24
N ASP A 862 -23.22 -2.03 17.58
CA ASP A 862 -22.15 -2.26 16.60
C ASP A 862 -21.72 -3.73 16.49
N ALA A 863 -21.47 -4.41 17.60
CA ALA A 863 -21.05 -5.81 17.59
C ALA A 863 -21.41 -6.51 18.90
N LEU A 864 -21.57 -7.84 18.84
CA LEU A 864 -22.03 -8.70 19.92
C LEU A 864 -21.03 -9.82 20.19
N ASP A 865 -20.73 -10.06 21.47
CA ASP A 865 -19.87 -11.14 21.94
C ASP A 865 -20.51 -11.85 23.15
N ILE A 866 -20.34 -13.18 23.24
CA ILE A 866 -20.82 -14.01 24.35
C ILE A 866 -19.61 -14.47 25.15
N VAL A 867 -19.52 -14.02 26.39
CA VAL A 867 -18.41 -14.30 27.30
C VAL A 867 -18.85 -15.37 28.30
N GLN A 868 -18.21 -16.54 28.24
CA GLN A 868 -18.44 -17.61 29.21
C GLN A 868 -17.81 -17.25 30.57
N ARG A 869 -18.62 -17.28 31.62
CA ARG A 869 -18.16 -17.20 33.02
C ARG A 869 -18.34 -18.57 33.68
N PRO A 870 -17.57 -18.89 34.74
CA PRO A 870 -17.58 -20.22 35.37
C PRO A 870 -18.96 -20.71 35.81
N ASP A 871 -19.90 -19.79 36.08
CA ASP A 871 -21.26 -20.10 36.57
C ASP A 871 -22.38 -19.42 35.75
N ASP A 872 -22.09 -18.74 34.61
CA ASP A 872 -23.08 -17.94 33.86
C ASP A 872 -22.65 -17.60 32.41
N LEU A 873 -23.61 -17.33 31.51
CA LEU A 873 -23.38 -16.81 30.15
C LEU A 873 -23.54 -15.28 30.14
N GLY A 874 -22.44 -14.55 29.97
CA GLY A 874 -22.43 -13.09 29.92
C GLY A 874 -22.50 -12.53 28.50
N VAL A 875 -23.31 -11.50 28.25
CA VAL A 875 -23.33 -10.78 26.97
C VAL A 875 -22.46 -9.52 27.02
N ARG A 876 -21.59 -9.35 26.03
CA ARG A 876 -20.74 -8.17 25.86
C ARG A 876 -20.99 -7.55 24.49
N LEU A 877 -21.54 -6.33 24.48
CA LEU A 877 -21.63 -5.52 23.26
C LEU A 877 -20.33 -4.76 23.04
N ALA A 878 -19.79 -4.82 21.82
CA ALA A 878 -18.53 -4.22 21.42
C ALA A 878 -18.66 -2.72 21.04
N GLY A 879 -19.86 -2.20 20.84
CA GLY A 879 -20.03 -0.74 20.84
C GLY A 879 -21.41 -0.23 20.46
N VAL A 880 -21.53 1.10 20.50
CA VAL A 880 -22.75 1.84 20.17
C VAL A 880 -22.42 3.06 19.35
N VAL A 881 -23.06 3.19 18.20
CA VAL A 881 -23.05 4.40 17.39
C VAL A 881 -24.24 5.26 17.80
N THR A 882 -23.99 6.50 18.24
CA THR A 882 -25.04 7.47 18.57
C THR A 882 -25.14 8.51 17.45
N PRO A 883 -26.34 8.83 16.93
CA PRO A 883 -26.46 9.57 15.70
C PRO A 883 -25.98 11.00 15.84
N GLY A 884 -25.31 11.42 14.79
CA GLY A 884 -25.07 12.81 14.48
C GLY A 884 -26.19 13.51 13.70
N ALA A 885 -27.16 12.76 13.18
CA ALA A 885 -28.08 13.22 12.14
C ALA A 885 -29.53 13.45 12.59
N TRP A 886 -29.89 13.19 13.85
CA TRP A 886 -31.24 13.45 14.37
C TRP A 886 -31.37 14.90 14.85
N SER A 887 -32.04 15.74 14.06
CA SER A 887 -32.29 17.16 14.39
C SER A 887 -32.96 17.37 15.76
N GLU A 888 -33.85 16.46 16.17
CA GLU A 888 -34.54 16.51 17.47
C GLU A 888 -33.60 16.32 18.68
N PHE A 889 -32.48 15.62 18.54
CA PHE A 889 -31.50 15.41 19.63
C PHE A 889 -30.28 16.35 19.57
N VAL A 890 -30.14 17.07 18.45
CA VAL A 890 -29.07 18.02 18.14
C VAL A 890 -29.56 19.46 18.35
N GLY A 891 -30.88 19.66 18.49
CA GLY A 891 -31.51 20.97 18.50
C GLY A 891 -31.27 21.67 17.15
N VAL A 892 -32.04 21.30 16.14
CA VAL A 892 -32.19 22.08 14.90
C VAL A 892 -33.67 22.14 14.56
#